data_AF-A0A1V6U362-F1
#
_entry.id   AF-A0A1V6U362-F1
#
_cell.length_a   1.000
_cell.length_b   1.000
_cell.length_c   1.000
_cell.angle_alpha   90.00
_cell.angle_beta   90.00
_cell.angle_gamma   90.00
#
_symmetry.space_group_name_H-M   'P 1'
#
loop_
_entity.id
_entity.type
_entity.pdbx_description
1 polymer ?
#
loop_
_entity_poly.entity_id
_entity_poly.type
_entity_poly.pdbx_seq_one_letter_code
_entity_poly.pdbx_strand_id
1 'polypeptide(L)'
;MFWAALLLFSGNAVAERHDSDLMSFVTLPEVRALKWEVEHYDRERLAPGYWFVAPYGKISPDQPTLKYQQYQVGPYIYDDNGVLIWAGAPLYDNHNVFDFKPVYNIDDDPHLSFIVGWEYDDSKKGHGAIVNSHYEVEKEVQALSDVHDFNMHEFNIMDGGKTALACTYRSQPINLAEFGRPTEESWVTVGGFVEVDVETSEVLVQWDSLGNIALPESNMFQASDAPAGSPGWDYVHINAVDKNEAGDYLISMRFTNTIYLISGQDGNIAWRLGGTESDFEQDFTFSKQHDVKFVSSNGTHHVLSFLNNASDERGNDENISSVLFVELDTGVVPMTAKVIKRINRPDSGLTRLRGSAQTLPNGNVFIGWSERGYSSEHASNGDLLMIAQFSSDRYSTYRSYKGEFTGRPSAPPDLVASVYGTRDEDMTTIIHVSWNGATDVVQWKFYAKAYDHGDSVLIGTTNKTDFETMFIADGFMDFVSAEAIDAEGNVMHTSEIMRTGTPPDWKAAGWAGSGSGPSPDDPSIIVAANGNVDSTSSADSTNGEAAELINDSTSTGSGNRSGAQYADAKEVAKAVYKAYDVIRGVSALLIFILLTGTLGGAGFALWRYLRARRSSRYQHVPSEEGLPVEEIHLTSNQRP
;
A
#
# COMPACT_ATOMS: atom_id res chain seq x y z
N MET A 1 -31.65 -33.35 -13.69
CA MET A 1 -32.02 -32.63 -12.46
C MET A 1 -30.92 -32.65 -11.40
N PHE A 2 -30.41 -33.80 -10.92
CA PHE A 2 -29.42 -33.83 -9.82
C PHE A 2 -28.15 -32.96 -10.05
N TRP A 3 -27.65 -32.86 -11.28
CA TRP A 3 -26.51 -32.02 -11.65
C TRP A 3 -26.76 -30.49 -11.61
N ALA A 4 -28.01 -30.03 -11.61
CA ALA A 4 -28.32 -28.61 -11.55
C ALA A 4 -28.25 -28.04 -10.12
N ALA A 5 -28.45 -28.87 -9.09
CA ALA A 5 -28.43 -28.44 -7.70
C ALA A 5 -27.00 -28.18 -7.18
N LEU A 6 -26.00 -28.91 -7.68
CA LEU A 6 -24.60 -28.73 -7.28
C LEU A 6 -24.01 -27.39 -7.77
N LEU A 7 -24.47 -26.88 -8.92
CA LEU A 7 -24.12 -25.55 -9.42
C LEU A 7 -24.80 -24.38 -8.67
N LEU A 8 -25.80 -24.68 -7.84
CA LEU A 8 -26.48 -23.68 -7.00
C LEU A 8 -25.88 -23.56 -5.59
N PHE A 9 -25.03 -24.51 -5.18
CA PHE A 9 -24.26 -24.45 -3.93
C PHE A 9 -22.78 -24.10 -4.12
N SER A 10 -22.33 -23.96 -5.37
CA SER A 10 -21.10 -23.20 -5.72
C SER A 10 -21.39 -21.71 -5.97
N GLY A 11 -22.53 -21.21 -5.50
CA GLY A 11 -22.95 -19.82 -5.66
C GLY A 11 -22.20 -18.91 -4.68
N ASN A 12 -21.15 -18.26 -5.18
CA ASN A 12 -20.47 -17.12 -4.61
C ASN A 12 -20.32 -17.13 -3.07
N ALA A 13 -19.27 -17.78 -2.59
CA ALA A 13 -18.54 -17.20 -1.47
C ALA A 13 -17.87 -15.90 -1.97
N VAL A 14 -18.67 -14.82 -2.07
CA VAL A 14 -18.10 -13.48 -1.97
C VAL A 14 -17.54 -13.43 -0.56
N ALA A 15 -16.22 -13.36 -0.42
CA ALA A 15 -15.65 -12.96 0.86
C ALA A 15 -16.26 -11.60 1.19
N GLU A 16 -16.91 -11.46 2.35
CA GLU A 16 -17.41 -10.16 2.78
C GLU A 16 -16.19 -9.26 2.96
N ARG A 17 -15.91 -8.44 1.94
CA ARG A 17 -14.84 -7.45 1.95
C ARG A 17 -15.22 -6.42 2.99
N HIS A 18 -14.71 -6.61 4.20
CA HIS A 18 -14.86 -5.68 5.29
C HIS A 18 -13.95 -4.48 5.02
N ASP A 19 -14.51 -3.45 4.35
CA ASP A 19 -13.85 -2.16 4.06
C ASP A 19 -13.37 -1.40 5.32
N SER A 20 -13.48 -2.02 6.51
CA SER A 20 -12.87 -1.56 7.77
C SER A 20 -11.34 -1.40 7.69
N ASP A 21 -10.67 -2.05 6.75
CA ASP A 21 -9.23 -1.91 6.50
C ASP A 21 -8.85 -0.68 5.65
N LEU A 22 -9.84 0.03 5.08
CA LEU A 22 -9.65 1.24 4.27
C LEU A 22 -10.21 2.49 4.96
N MET A 23 -9.59 3.64 4.69
CA MET A 23 -10.10 4.97 5.02
C MET A 23 -11.26 5.36 4.09
N SER A 24 -11.97 6.44 4.43
CA SER A 24 -13.15 6.92 3.69
C SER A 24 -13.42 8.37 4.05
N PHE A 25 -13.69 9.19 3.03
CA PHE A 25 -13.85 10.63 3.16
C PHE A 25 -15.16 11.09 2.53
N VAL A 26 -15.69 12.21 3.01
CA VAL A 26 -16.86 12.91 2.46
C VAL A 26 -16.44 13.84 1.32
N THR A 27 -15.28 14.48 1.44
CA THR A 27 -14.70 15.38 0.43
C THR A 27 -13.97 14.64 -0.70
N LEU A 28 -13.43 13.45 -0.44
CA LEU A 28 -12.71 12.60 -1.40
C LEU A 28 -13.36 11.20 -1.52
N PRO A 29 -14.66 11.10 -1.88
CA PRO A 29 -15.46 9.88 -1.75
C PRO A 29 -15.07 8.77 -2.73
N GLU A 30 -14.39 9.09 -3.83
CA GLU A 30 -13.86 8.13 -4.79
C GLU A 30 -12.59 7.42 -4.31
N VAL A 31 -11.90 7.94 -3.29
CA VAL A 31 -10.69 7.32 -2.72
C VAL A 31 -11.02 6.45 -1.51
N ARG A 32 -10.34 5.30 -1.40
CA ARG A 32 -10.30 4.42 -0.24
C ARG A 32 -8.85 4.09 0.10
N ALA A 33 -8.15 5.07 0.67
CA ALA A 33 -6.76 4.92 1.13
C ALA A 33 -6.62 3.80 2.18
N LEU A 34 -5.41 3.30 2.42
CA LEU A 34 -5.18 2.23 3.39
C LEU A 34 -5.11 2.77 4.81
N LYS A 35 -5.65 2.02 5.77
CA LYS A 35 -5.34 2.22 7.19
C LYS A 35 -4.03 1.55 7.55
N TRP A 36 -3.39 2.08 8.58
CA TRP A 36 -2.14 1.60 9.12
C TRP A 36 -2.31 1.10 10.58
N GLU A 37 -1.57 0.06 10.91
CA GLU A 37 -1.23 -0.34 12.27
C GLU A 37 0.19 0.17 12.54
N VAL A 38 0.36 1.07 13.50
CA VAL A 38 1.63 1.76 13.79
C VAL A 38 1.98 1.61 15.27
N GLU A 39 3.20 1.17 15.57
CA GLU A 39 3.74 1.07 16.92
C GLU A 39 5.05 1.84 17.02
N HIS A 40 5.15 2.75 17.99
CA HIS A 40 6.34 3.55 18.25
C HIS A 40 6.99 3.13 19.56
N TYR A 41 8.27 2.80 19.50
CA TYR A 41 9.12 2.51 20.65
C TYR A 41 9.78 3.79 21.18
N ASP A 42 10.08 4.73 20.28
CA ASP A 42 10.70 6.02 20.61
C ASP A 42 10.36 7.05 19.51
N ARG A 43 9.50 8.03 19.85
CA ARG A 43 9.11 9.11 18.91
C ARG A 43 10.10 10.27 18.87
N GLU A 44 10.94 10.46 19.90
CA GLU A 44 11.85 11.61 19.97
C GLU A 44 13.09 11.43 19.08
N ARG A 45 13.41 10.18 18.71
CA ARG A 45 14.54 9.85 17.82
C ARG A 45 14.17 9.57 16.37
N LEU A 46 12.89 9.62 15.99
CA LEU A 46 12.49 9.45 14.58
C LEU A 46 13.02 10.60 13.71
N ALA A 47 13.29 10.30 12.45
CA ALA A 47 13.47 11.33 11.43
C ALA A 47 12.13 12.07 11.17
N PRO A 48 12.16 13.35 10.78
CA PRO A 48 10.97 14.03 10.28
C PRO A 48 10.54 13.47 8.91
N GLY A 49 9.35 13.89 8.46
CA GLY A 49 8.84 13.65 7.11
C GLY A 49 7.69 12.66 7.03
N TYR A 50 7.47 12.17 5.82
CA TYR A 50 6.30 11.39 5.39
C TYR A 50 6.72 10.03 4.82
N TRP A 51 5.80 9.07 4.78
CA TRP A 51 6.00 7.76 4.16
C TRP A 51 5.46 7.76 2.74
N PHE A 52 6.27 7.28 1.80
CA PHE A 52 5.96 7.17 0.38
C PHE A 52 5.77 5.69 0.04
N VAL A 53 4.55 5.34 -0.35
CA VAL A 53 4.17 3.95 -0.68
C VAL A 53 3.31 3.90 -1.94
N ALA A 54 3.43 2.81 -2.69
CA ALA A 54 2.60 2.55 -3.85
C ALA A 54 1.88 1.19 -3.67
N PRO A 55 0.75 1.15 -2.94
CA PRO A 55 -0.03 -0.07 -2.76
C PRO A 55 -0.59 -0.64 -4.06
N TYR A 56 -0.53 -1.97 -4.18
CA TYR A 56 -1.17 -2.78 -5.22
C TYR A 56 -1.66 -4.12 -4.66
N GLY A 57 -2.67 -4.73 -5.30
CA GLY A 57 -3.20 -6.06 -4.93
C GLY A 57 -2.50 -7.25 -5.61
N LYS A 58 -1.76 -6.98 -6.70
CA LYS A 58 -0.89 -7.88 -7.49
C LYS A 58 -0.04 -7.01 -8.42
N ILE A 59 1.09 -7.51 -8.93
CA ILE A 59 1.97 -6.71 -9.81
C ILE A 59 1.43 -6.57 -11.23
N SER A 60 0.81 -7.60 -11.80
CA SER A 60 0.18 -7.51 -13.11
C SER A 60 -1.06 -6.59 -13.05
N PRO A 61 -1.28 -5.72 -14.07
CA PRO A 61 -2.45 -4.85 -14.10
C PRO A 61 -3.78 -5.62 -14.02
N ASP A 62 -4.84 -4.95 -13.59
CA ASP A 62 -6.17 -5.53 -13.52
C ASP A 62 -6.95 -5.44 -14.84
N GLN A 63 -7.91 -6.35 -15.02
CA GLN A 63 -8.75 -6.34 -16.21
C GLN A 63 -9.69 -5.12 -16.18
N PRO A 64 -9.69 -4.26 -17.21
CA PRO A 64 -10.60 -3.11 -17.29
C PRO A 64 -12.07 -3.54 -17.16
N THR A 65 -12.82 -2.80 -16.35
CA THR A 65 -14.19 -3.16 -15.97
C THR A 65 -15.16 -2.00 -16.22
N LEU A 66 -16.38 -2.33 -16.67
CA LEU A 66 -17.48 -1.37 -16.82
C LEU A 66 -18.23 -1.08 -15.50
N LYS A 67 -17.74 -1.59 -14.38
CA LYS A 67 -18.22 -1.27 -13.03
C LYS A 67 -17.35 -0.16 -12.45
N TYR A 68 -17.99 0.82 -11.81
CA TYR A 68 -17.30 1.76 -10.94
C TYR A 68 -16.45 1.02 -9.88
N GLN A 69 -15.22 1.49 -9.69
CA GLN A 69 -14.30 1.10 -8.63
C GLN A 69 -13.82 2.37 -7.93
N GLN A 70 -13.42 2.23 -6.67
CA GLN A 70 -12.83 3.33 -5.89
C GLN A 70 -11.30 3.22 -5.93
N TYR A 71 -10.63 4.37 -5.92
CA TYR A 71 -9.17 4.48 -5.98
C TYR A 71 -8.52 3.93 -4.72
N GLN A 72 -7.72 2.88 -4.89
CA GLN A 72 -7.09 2.05 -3.86
C GLN A 72 -5.62 1.71 -4.19
N VAL A 73 -5.20 1.97 -5.44
CA VAL A 73 -3.94 1.52 -6.04
C VAL A 73 -3.30 2.70 -6.78
N GLY A 74 -1.98 2.84 -6.64
CA GLY A 74 -1.24 4.01 -7.10
C GLY A 74 -0.38 4.60 -5.97
N PRO A 75 0.19 5.81 -6.12
CA PRO A 75 1.06 6.41 -5.12
C PRO A 75 0.26 7.11 -4.02
N TYR A 76 0.70 6.96 -2.76
CA TYR A 76 0.10 7.59 -1.59
C TYR A 76 1.17 8.09 -0.61
N ILE A 77 0.96 9.27 -0.03
CA ILE A 77 1.79 9.85 1.03
C ILE A 77 1.01 9.79 2.34
N TYR A 78 1.65 9.29 3.40
CA TYR A 78 1.11 9.25 4.77
C TYR A 78 2.06 9.95 5.75
N ASP A 79 1.54 10.43 6.88
CA ASP A 79 2.36 10.97 7.98
C ASP A 79 2.95 9.84 8.87
N ASP A 80 3.78 10.22 9.85
CA ASP A 80 4.37 9.29 10.82
C ASP A 80 3.36 8.60 11.77
N ASN A 81 2.06 8.94 11.69
CA ASN A 81 0.97 8.25 12.40
C ASN A 81 0.14 7.35 11.45
N GLY A 82 0.46 7.29 10.16
CA GLY A 82 -0.32 6.61 9.14
C GLY A 82 -1.58 7.37 8.69
N VAL A 83 -1.70 8.67 8.99
CA VAL A 83 -2.76 9.56 8.47
C VAL A 83 -2.48 9.88 7.01
N LEU A 84 -3.52 9.88 6.16
CA LEU A 84 -3.37 10.26 4.76
C LEU A 84 -2.93 11.72 4.62
N ILE A 85 -1.98 11.97 3.72
CA ILE A 85 -1.57 13.32 3.30
C ILE A 85 -1.93 13.54 1.83
N TRP A 86 -1.55 12.60 0.95
CA TRP A 86 -1.89 12.64 -0.48
C TRP A 86 -2.34 11.28 -1.00
N ALA A 87 -3.44 11.27 -1.75
CA ALA A 87 -3.85 10.16 -2.58
C ALA A 87 -3.64 10.51 -4.07
N GLY A 88 -2.58 9.95 -4.66
CA GLY A 88 -2.24 10.12 -6.08
C GLY A 88 -2.85 9.08 -7.01
N ALA A 89 -3.54 8.08 -6.48
CA ALA A 89 -4.24 7.04 -7.26
C ALA A 89 -5.17 7.56 -8.39
N PRO A 90 -5.86 8.73 -8.27
CA PRO A 90 -6.63 9.30 -9.38
C PRO A 90 -5.77 9.82 -10.56
N LEU A 91 -4.49 10.16 -10.33
CA LEU A 91 -3.59 10.77 -11.34
C LEU A 91 -3.36 9.83 -12.54
N TYR A 92 -3.35 8.53 -12.30
CA TYR A 92 -3.20 7.47 -13.30
C TYR A 92 -4.33 6.42 -13.17
N ASP A 93 -5.58 6.85 -12.92
CA ASP A 93 -6.80 6.01 -12.96
C ASP A 93 -6.68 4.63 -12.27
N ASN A 94 -6.25 4.61 -11.00
CA ASN A 94 -6.06 3.40 -10.18
C ASN A 94 -4.99 2.40 -10.70
N HIS A 95 -4.10 2.82 -11.58
CA HIS A 95 -3.06 1.96 -12.18
C HIS A 95 -1.93 1.64 -11.19
N ASN A 96 -1.33 0.46 -11.33
CA ASN A 96 -0.20 0.03 -10.50
C ASN A 96 0.98 1.01 -10.66
N VAL A 97 1.51 1.47 -9.54
CA VAL A 97 2.70 2.31 -9.45
C VAL A 97 3.76 1.63 -8.58
N PHE A 98 5.03 1.88 -8.88
CA PHE A 98 6.18 1.28 -8.20
C PHE A 98 7.27 2.34 -7.92
N ASP A 99 8.23 1.99 -7.05
CA ASP A 99 9.42 2.81 -6.74
C ASP A 99 9.13 4.28 -6.32
N PHE A 100 7.98 4.52 -5.67
CA PHE A 100 7.52 5.86 -5.31
C PHE A 100 8.31 6.48 -4.14
N LYS A 101 8.98 7.60 -4.41
CA LYS A 101 9.92 8.27 -3.49
C LYS A 101 10.03 9.78 -3.74
N PRO A 102 10.37 10.57 -2.72
CA PRO A 102 10.71 11.98 -2.89
C PRO A 102 12.13 12.12 -3.48
N VAL A 103 12.39 13.24 -4.13
CA VAL A 103 13.62 13.51 -4.89
C VAL A 103 14.08 14.93 -4.61
N TYR A 104 15.36 15.09 -4.27
CA TYR A 104 15.97 16.34 -3.79
C TYR A 104 17.26 16.72 -4.53
N ASN A 105 17.52 16.09 -5.68
CA ASN A 105 18.75 16.25 -6.46
C ASN A 105 18.50 16.77 -7.88
N ILE A 106 17.29 17.23 -8.21
CA ILE A 106 16.95 17.85 -9.50
C ILE A 106 17.31 19.33 -9.49
N ASP A 107 16.73 20.09 -8.56
CA ASP A 107 16.93 21.51 -8.31
C ASP A 107 16.74 21.85 -6.81
N ASP A 108 16.43 23.09 -6.47
CA ASP A 108 16.25 23.55 -5.07
C ASP A 108 14.87 23.17 -4.47
N ASP A 109 13.90 22.71 -5.28
CA ASP A 109 12.54 22.35 -4.85
C ASP A 109 12.37 20.82 -4.66
N PRO A 110 11.46 20.36 -3.79
CA PRO A 110 11.22 18.93 -3.58
C PRO A 110 10.32 18.34 -4.67
N HIS A 111 10.81 17.29 -5.33
CA HIS A 111 10.09 16.55 -6.37
C HIS A 111 9.64 15.16 -5.86
N LEU A 112 8.80 14.50 -6.64
CA LEU A 112 8.39 13.11 -6.49
C LEU A 112 8.78 12.32 -7.75
N SER A 113 9.20 11.07 -7.58
CA SER A 113 9.40 10.14 -8.70
C SER A 113 8.74 8.79 -8.43
N PHE A 114 8.28 8.14 -9.49
CA PHE A 114 7.71 6.79 -9.45
C PHE A 114 7.65 6.17 -10.86
N ILE A 115 7.38 4.86 -10.92
CA ILE A 115 7.16 4.12 -12.16
C ILE A 115 5.67 3.84 -12.32
N VAL A 116 5.07 4.27 -13.42
CA VAL A 116 3.73 3.84 -13.84
C VAL A 116 3.86 2.52 -14.59
N GLY A 117 3.06 1.51 -14.21
CA GLY A 117 3.12 0.17 -14.80
C GLY A 117 2.64 0.09 -16.25
N TRP A 118 2.71 -1.11 -16.84
CA TRP A 118 2.17 -1.37 -18.17
C TRP A 118 0.65 -1.62 -18.13
N GLU A 119 -0.05 -1.40 -19.25
CA GLU A 119 -1.50 -1.62 -19.35
C GLU A 119 -1.86 -3.09 -19.64
N TYR A 120 -3.06 -3.51 -19.23
CA TYR A 120 -3.50 -4.91 -19.30
C TYR A 120 -3.57 -5.51 -20.73
N ASP A 121 -3.72 -4.67 -21.75
CA ASP A 121 -3.75 -5.10 -23.16
C ASP A 121 -2.42 -4.89 -23.90
N ASP A 122 -1.33 -4.64 -23.14
CA ASP A 122 0.03 -4.35 -23.60
C ASP A 122 0.13 -3.11 -24.53
N SER A 123 -0.90 -2.25 -24.59
CA SER A 123 -0.94 -1.08 -25.47
C SER A 123 -0.02 0.06 -25.03
N LYS A 124 0.23 0.19 -23.71
CA LYS A 124 1.30 1.00 -23.14
C LYS A 124 2.19 0.15 -22.24
N LYS A 125 3.50 0.43 -22.29
CA LYS A 125 4.55 -0.27 -21.55
C LYS A 125 4.84 0.28 -20.15
N GLY A 126 4.20 1.38 -19.75
CA GLY A 126 4.57 2.15 -18.58
C GLY A 126 5.74 3.11 -18.83
N HIS A 127 6.08 3.90 -17.81
CA HIS A 127 7.08 4.98 -17.86
C HIS A 127 7.52 5.39 -16.45
N GLY A 128 8.70 6.02 -16.33
CA GLY A 128 9.10 6.74 -15.12
C GLY A 128 8.50 8.15 -15.13
N ALA A 129 7.78 8.54 -14.09
CA ALA A 129 7.16 9.87 -13.96
C ALA A 129 7.92 10.74 -12.95
N ILE A 130 8.03 12.04 -13.25
CA ILE A 130 8.52 13.08 -12.33
C ILE A 130 7.37 14.06 -12.10
N VAL A 131 7.07 14.33 -10.83
CA VAL A 131 5.93 15.12 -10.37
C VAL A 131 6.40 16.14 -9.35
N ASN A 132 6.01 17.41 -9.49
CA ASN A 132 6.49 18.49 -8.64
C ASN A 132 5.71 18.63 -7.30
N SER A 133 6.12 19.60 -6.49
CA SER A 133 5.49 20.00 -5.22
C SER A 133 4.01 20.41 -5.30
N HIS A 134 3.49 20.69 -6.50
CA HIS A 134 2.09 21.03 -6.76
C HIS A 134 1.26 19.81 -7.22
N TYR A 135 1.89 18.63 -7.30
CA TYR A 135 1.36 17.37 -7.83
C TYR A 135 1.08 17.37 -9.35
N GLU A 136 1.77 18.23 -10.09
CA GLU A 136 1.71 18.30 -11.55
C GLU A 136 2.84 17.47 -12.19
N VAL A 137 2.53 16.72 -13.26
CA VAL A 137 3.51 15.87 -13.97
C VAL A 137 4.38 16.73 -14.87
N GLU A 138 5.70 16.72 -14.64
CA GLU A 138 6.66 17.52 -15.40
C GLU A 138 7.37 16.72 -16.50
N LYS A 139 7.66 15.44 -16.25
CA LYS A 139 8.36 14.53 -17.18
C LYS A 139 7.80 13.11 -17.12
N GLU A 140 7.78 12.44 -18.26
CA GLU A 140 7.46 11.01 -18.38
C GLU A 140 8.53 10.32 -19.26
N VAL A 141 9.48 9.64 -18.61
CA VAL A 141 10.59 8.92 -19.25
C VAL A 141 10.08 7.58 -19.78
N GLN A 142 10.06 7.43 -21.10
CA GLN A 142 9.31 6.37 -21.77
C GLN A 142 10.06 5.02 -21.79
N ALA A 143 9.30 3.92 -21.74
CA ALA A 143 9.85 2.58 -21.96
C ALA A 143 10.51 2.43 -23.35
N LEU A 144 11.60 1.66 -23.41
CA LEU A 144 12.30 1.38 -24.67
C LEU A 144 11.42 0.55 -25.62
N SER A 145 11.66 0.71 -26.93
CA SER A 145 10.87 -0.01 -27.94
C SER A 145 11.12 -1.52 -27.97
N ASP A 146 12.25 -2.00 -27.44
CA ASP A 146 12.72 -3.39 -27.47
C ASP A 146 12.51 -4.20 -26.17
N VAL A 147 12.24 -3.55 -25.03
CA VAL A 147 11.85 -4.21 -23.77
C VAL A 147 10.35 -4.53 -23.73
N HIS A 148 9.88 -5.27 -22.70
CA HIS A 148 8.45 -5.48 -22.48
C HIS A 148 7.78 -4.26 -21.82
N ASP A 149 8.31 -3.83 -20.67
CA ASP A 149 7.78 -2.79 -19.77
C ASP A 149 8.85 -1.75 -19.37
N PHE A 150 8.43 -0.57 -18.88
CA PHE A 150 9.29 0.24 -18.02
C PHE A 150 9.38 -0.47 -16.67
N ASN A 151 10.56 -0.97 -16.35
CA ASN A 151 10.63 -2.04 -15.37
C ASN A 151 10.60 -1.57 -13.92
N MET A 152 9.60 -2.07 -13.18
CA MET A 152 9.24 -1.72 -11.78
C MET A 152 10.38 -1.68 -10.74
N HIS A 153 11.54 -2.25 -11.06
CA HIS A 153 12.63 -2.49 -10.13
C HIS A 153 13.43 -1.24 -9.79
N GLU A 154 13.57 -0.29 -10.70
CA GLU A 154 14.38 0.91 -10.47
C GLU A 154 14.04 2.04 -11.46
N PHE A 155 13.81 3.24 -10.93
CA PHE A 155 13.89 4.52 -11.64
C PHE A 155 14.70 5.49 -10.78
N ASN A 156 16.02 5.57 -11.02
CA ASN A 156 16.94 6.33 -10.17
C ASN A 156 17.40 7.59 -10.90
N ILE A 157 16.91 8.76 -10.49
CA ILE A 157 17.19 10.06 -11.14
C ILE A 157 18.55 10.57 -10.65
N MET A 158 19.46 10.85 -11.59
CA MET A 158 20.81 11.31 -11.30
C MET A 158 20.88 12.81 -11.01
N ASP A 159 21.91 13.21 -10.27
CA ASP A 159 22.11 14.59 -9.81
C ASP A 159 22.05 15.63 -10.95
N GLY A 160 21.28 16.69 -10.71
CA GLY A 160 20.92 17.70 -11.70
C GLY A 160 19.78 17.30 -12.65
N GLY A 161 19.09 16.19 -12.38
CA GLY A 161 17.80 15.80 -13.01
C GLY A 161 17.84 15.43 -14.50
N LYS A 162 19.02 15.34 -15.11
CA LYS A 162 19.17 15.19 -16.58
C LYS A 162 19.14 13.76 -17.08
N THR A 163 19.61 12.81 -16.27
CA THR A 163 19.65 11.40 -16.63
C THR A 163 18.99 10.56 -15.55
N ALA A 164 18.48 9.40 -15.93
CA ALA A 164 17.92 8.43 -15.00
C ALA A 164 18.39 7.02 -15.36
N LEU A 165 18.60 6.19 -14.34
CA LEU A 165 18.90 4.77 -14.47
C LEU A 165 17.60 3.96 -14.41
N ALA A 166 17.47 2.99 -15.29
CA ALA A 166 16.34 2.06 -15.31
C ALA A 166 16.80 0.62 -15.58
N CYS A 167 16.17 -0.35 -14.91
CA CYS A 167 16.33 -1.77 -15.21
C CYS A 167 15.70 -2.12 -16.57
N THR A 168 16.30 -3.06 -17.31
CA THR A 168 15.80 -3.55 -18.59
C THR A 168 15.84 -5.07 -18.66
N TYR A 169 14.78 -5.66 -19.23
CA TYR A 169 14.65 -7.10 -19.45
C TYR A 169 14.38 -7.37 -20.93
N ARG A 170 15.23 -8.19 -21.58
CA ARG A 170 15.17 -8.50 -23.02
C ARG A 170 15.11 -10.00 -23.27
N SER A 171 14.09 -10.46 -24.00
CA SER A 171 14.00 -11.85 -24.46
C SER A 171 14.97 -12.09 -25.62
N GLN A 172 15.95 -12.99 -25.47
CA GLN A 172 16.92 -13.32 -26.52
C GLN A 172 17.08 -14.83 -26.74
N PRO A 173 17.22 -15.30 -28.00
CA PRO A 173 17.51 -16.69 -28.30
C PRO A 173 19.02 -17.00 -28.13
N ILE A 174 19.32 -18.16 -27.55
CA ILE A 174 20.68 -18.66 -27.32
C ILE A 174 20.81 -20.12 -27.76
N ASN A 175 22.04 -20.58 -27.93
CA ASN A 175 22.34 -22.01 -27.95
C ASN A 175 22.92 -22.44 -26.60
N LEU A 176 22.71 -23.70 -26.20
CA LEU A 176 23.11 -24.20 -24.88
C LEU A 176 24.58 -24.70 -24.81
N ALA A 177 25.50 -24.06 -25.55
CA ALA A 177 26.93 -24.46 -25.57
C ALA A 177 27.61 -24.41 -24.18
N GLU A 178 27.27 -23.42 -23.35
CA GLU A 178 27.79 -23.30 -21.96
C GLU A 178 27.41 -24.51 -21.09
N PHE A 179 26.29 -25.17 -21.40
CA PHE A 179 25.84 -26.41 -20.77
C PHE A 179 26.24 -27.68 -21.54
N GLY A 180 27.19 -27.57 -22.48
CA GLY A 180 27.67 -28.69 -23.31
C GLY A 180 26.65 -29.19 -24.35
N ARG A 181 25.60 -28.40 -24.63
CA ARG A 181 24.48 -28.74 -25.51
C ARG A 181 24.38 -27.77 -26.72
N PRO A 182 25.46 -27.56 -27.51
CA PRO A 182 25.54 -26.53 -28.55
C PRO A 182 24.58 -26.72 -29.74
N THR A 183 23.91 -27.88 -29.84
CA THR A 183 22.91 -28.17 -30.87
C THR A 183 21.47 -27.93 -30.41
N GLU A 184 21.26 -27.45 -29.19
CA GLU A 184 19.96 -27.11 -28.64
C GLU A 184 19.82 -25.60 -28.50
N GLU A 185 18.73 -25.05 -29.02
CA GLU A 185 18.36 -23.64 -28.90
C GLU A 185 17.38 -23.46 -27.73
N SER A 186 17.54 -22.36 -27.00
CA SER A 186 16.68 -21.93 -25.88
C SER A 186 16.47 -20.41 -25.98
N TRP A 187 15.61 -19.87 -25.13
CA TRP A 187 15.51 -18.44 -24.87
C TRP A 187 15.96 -18.13 -23.45
N VAL A 188 16.49 -16.92 -23.24
CA VAL A 188 16.78 -16.34 -21.92
C VAL A 188 16.26 -14.91 -21.83
N THR A 189 15.81 -14.53 -20.65
CA THR A 189 15.56 -13.13 -20.32
C THR A 189 16.87 -12.52 -19.86
N VAL A 190 17.44 -11.66 -20.69
CA VAL A 190 18.66 -10.90 -20.41
C VAL A 190 18.28 -9.73 -19.52
N GLY A 191 18.82 -9.72 -18.30
CA GLY A 191 18.74 -8.58 -17.40
C GLY A 191 19.87 -7.58 -17.70
N GLY A 192 19.58 -6.30 -17.59
CA GLY A 192 20.53 -5.23 -17.86
C GLY A 192 20.01 -3.90 -17.34
N PHE A 193 20.73 -2.82 -17.59
CA PHE A 193 20.27 -1.46 -17.29
C PHE A 193 20.54 -0.51 -18.44
N VAL A 194 19.86 0.63 -18.40
CA VAL A 194 20.18 1.81 -19.20
C VAL A 194 20.33 3.04 -18.32
N GLU A 195 21.15 3.97 -18.77
CA GLU A 195 21.04 5.39 -18.41
C GLU A 195 20.43 6.13 -19.60
N VAL A 196 19.33 6.85 -19.35
CA VAL A 196 18.57 7.59 -20.37
C VAL A 196 18.56 9.09 -20.05
N ASP A 197 18.48 9.92 -21.08
CA ASP A 197 18.16 11.35 -20.94
C ASP A 197 16.68 11.52 -20.52
N VAL A 198 16.42 12.37 -19.53
CA VAL A 198 15.08 12.56 -18.92
C VAL A 198 14.14 13.38 -19.81
N GLU A 199 14.65 14.22 -20.70
CA GLU A 199 13.84 15.02 -21.63
C GLU A 199 13.50 14.24 -22.90
N THR A 200 14.45 13.47 -23.44
CA THR A 200 14.29 12.81 -24.75
C THR A 200 13.98 11.31 -24.66
N SER A 201 14.19 10.68 -23.50
CA SER A 201 14.23 9.21 -23.32
C SER A 201 15.27 8.50 -24.22
N GLU A 202 16.27 9.22 -24.73
CA GLU A 202 17.37 8.62 -25.50
C GLU A 202 18.34 7.85 -24.58
N VAL A 203 18.72 6.64 -25.00
CA VAL A 203 19.69 5.81 -24.28
C VAL A 203 21.10 6.39 -24.45
N LEU A 204 21.72 6.77 -23.33
CA LEU A 204 23.07 7.30 -23.25
C LEU A 204 24.09 6.19 -22.96
N VAL A 205 23.71 5.25 -22.08
CA VAL A 205 24.49 4.06 -21.73
C VAL A 205 23.55 2.86 -21.65
N GLN A 206 24.00 1.70 -22.12
CA GLN A 206 23.31 0.41 -21.96
C GLN A 206 24.31 -0.66 -21.57
N TRP A 207 23.92 -1.54 -20.65
CA TRP A 207 24.66 -2.75 -20.31
C TRP A 207 23.69 -3.93 -20.17
N ASP A 208 24.03 -5.05 -20.80
CA ASP A 208 23.26 -6.30 -20.75
C ASP A 208 24.11 -7.44 -20.19
N SER A 209 23.51 -8.33 -19.41
CA SER A 209 24.23 -9.43 -18.75
C SER A 209 24.78 -10.50 -19.71
N LEU A 210 24.18 -10.67 -20.89
CA LEU A 210 24.48 -11.79 -21.78
C LEU A 210 25.88 -11.67 -22.40
N GLY A 211 26.75 -12.63 -22.10
CA GLY A 211 28.16 -12.61 -22.49
C GLY A 211 29.09 -11.95 -21.47
N ASN A 212 28.55 -11.26 -20.46
CA ASN A 212 29.30 -10.72 -19.32
C ASN A 212 29.17 -11.60 -18.06
N ILE A 213 27.97 -12.17 -17.85
CA ILE A 213 27.64 -13.14 -16.81
C ILE A 213 27.29 -14.46 -17.51
N ALA A 214 27.91 -15.56 -17.07
CA ALA A 214 27.71 -16.89 -17.66
C ALA A 214 26.42 -17.54 -17.14
N LEU A 215 25.74 -18.33 -17.99
CA LEU A 215 24.50 -19.01 -17.61
C LEU A 215 24.65 -19.96 -16.39
N PRO A 216 25.80 -20.64 -16.16
CA PRO A 216 26.03 -21.45 -14.97
C PRO A 216 26.19 -20.67 -13.64
N GLU A 217 26.36 -19.33 -13.66
CA GLU A 217 26.31 -18.50 -12.44
C GLU A 217 24.88 -18.42 -11.85
N SER A 218 23.85 -18.78 -12.64
CA SER A 218 22.46 -18.74 -12.20
C SER A 218 22.11 -19.88 -11.23
N ASN A 219 21.50 -19.52 -10.10
CA ASN A 219 20.96 -20.46 -9.12
C ASN A 219 19.56 -21.01 -9.50
N MET A 220 18.96 -20.53 -10.59
CA MET A 220 17.54 -20.79 -10.89
C MET A 220 17.27 -22.04 -11.73
N PHE A 221 18.25 -22.58 -12.45
CA PHE A 221 18.10 -23.76 -13.32
C PHE A 221 19.40 -24.58 -13.40
N GLN A 222 19.34 -25.74 -14.05
CA GLN A 222 20.49 -26.64 -14.19
C GLN A 222 20.78 -26.97 -15.65
N ALA A 223 22.03 -27.35 -15.95
CA ALA A 223 22.50 -27.76 -17.28
C ALA A 223 21.67 -28.88 -17.97
N SER A 224 20.84 -29.59 -17.20
CA SER A 224 19.97 -30.68 -17.65
C SER A 224 18.50 -30.29 -17.88
N ASP A 225 18.09 -29.07 -17.55
CA ASP A 225 16.71 -28.64 -17.73
C ASP A 225 16.38 -28.40 -19.22
N ALA A 226 15.08 -28.51 -19.55
CA ALA A 226 14.61 -28.46 -20.94
C ALA A 226 14.63 -27.02 -21.49
N PRO A 227 14.96 -26.80 -22.78
CA PRO A 227 15.02 -25.46 -23.35
C PRO A 227 13.68 -24.71 -23.24
N ALA A 228 13.76 -23.40 -22.98
CA ALA A 228 12.60 -22.53 -22.87
C ALA A 228 12.29 -21.83 -24.20
N GLY A 229 11.01 -21.51 -24.41
CA GLY A 229 10.59 -20.50 -25.37
C GLY A 229 10.50 -19.11 -24.72
N SER A 230 10.41 -18.06 -25.54
CA SER A 230 10.28 -16.65 -25.11
C SER A 230 9.28 -16.45 -23.95
N PRO A 231 9.58 -15.62 -22.92
CA PRO A 231 10.79 -14.80 -22.79
C PRO A 231 12.07 -15.59 -22.49
N GLY A 232 11.94 -16.86 -22.08
CA GLY A 232 13.05 -17.75 -21.78
C GLY A 232 13.19 -18.09 -20.31
N TRP A 233 14.40 -18.51 -19.93
CA TRP A 233 14.81 -18.50 -18.52
C TRP A 233 15.29 -17.09 -18.14
N ASP A 234 14.66 -16.48 -17.14
CA ASP A 234 15.31 -15.40 -16.39
C ASP A 234 16.42 -16.01 -15.54
N TYR A 235 17.66 -15.54 -15.74
CA TYR A 235 18.86 -16.14 -15.17
C TYR A 235 19.63 -15.23 -14.21
N VAL A 236 19.38 -13.91 -14.27
CA VAL A 236 20.06 -12.92 -13.43
C VAL A 236 19.08 -12.11 -12.57
N HIS A 237 17.91 -11.74 -13.11
CA HIS A 237 16.89 -10.93 -12.43
C HIS A 237 17.45 -9.68 -11.74
N ILE A 238 17.77 -8.67 -12.57
CA ILE A 238 18.25 -7.37 -12.10
C ILE A 238 17.16 -6.64 -11.33
N ASN A 239 17.45 -6.24 -10.08
CA ASN A 239 16.44 -5.68 -9.17
C ASN A 239 16.85 -4.39 -8.45
N ALA A 240 18.04 -3.86 -8.76
CA ALA A 240 18.46 -2.51 -8.42
C ALA A 240 19.64 -2.09 -9.32
N VAL A 241 19.73 -0.79 -9.61
CA VAL A 241 20.89 -0.16 -10.22
C VAL A 241 21.17 1.20 -9.57
N ASP A 242 22.46 1.51 -9.39
CA ASP A 242 22.96 2.74 -8.78
C ASP A 242 24.29 3.14 -9.43
N LYS A 243 24.74 4.39 -9.24
CA LYS A 243 25.93 4.94 -9.92
C LYS A 243 26.71 5.89 -9.02
N ASN A 244 28.04 5.77 -9.01
CA ASN A 244 28.91 6.62 -8.19
C ASN A 244 29.48 7.83 -8.97
N GLU A 245 30.13 8.76 -8.24
CA GLU A 245 30.78 9.96 -8.82
C GLU A 245 31.87 9.66 -9.87
N ALA A 246 32.49 8.47 -9.84
CA ALA A 246 33.46 8.06 -10.86
C ALA A 246 32.81 7.58 -12.17
N GLY A 247 31.49 7.38 -12.16
CA GLY A 247 30.69 6.93 -13.30
C GLY A 247 30.45 5.42 -13.35
N ASP A 248 30.94 4.66 -12.37
CA ASP A 248 30.76 3.20 -12.32
C ASP A 248 29.39 2.82 -11.75
N TYR A 249 28.80 1.75 -12.28
CA TYR A 249 27.43 1.31 -11.97
C TYR A 249 27.44 0.09 -11.06
N LEU A 250 26.69 0.17 -9.96
CA LEU A 250 26.47 -0.92 -9.02
C LEU A 250 25.13 -1.60 -9.33
N ILE A 251 25.12 -2.91 -9.55
CA ILE A 251 23.91 -3.65 -9.91
C ILE A 251 23.73 -4.90 -9.05
N SER A 252 22.47 -5.21 -8.73
CA SER A 252 22.08 -6.40 -7.98
C SER A 252 21.37 -7.40 -8.90
N MET A 253 21.88 -8.64 -8.92
CA MET A 253 21.26 -9.77 -9.63
C MET A 253 20.75 -10.79 -8.62
N ARG A 254 19.43 -10.92 -8.50
CA ARG A 254 18.77 -11.81 -7.53
C ARG A 254 19.07 -13.28 -7.78
N PHE A 255 19.15 -13.69 -9.06
CA PHE A 255 19.25 -15.09 -9.47
C PHE A 255 20.70 -15.60 -9.62
N THR A 256 21.71 -14.78 -9.32
CA THR A 256 23.10 -15.24 -9.08
C THR A 256 23.52 -15.13 -7.60
N ASN A 257 22.74 -14.43 -6.76
CA ASN A 257 23.12 -13.99 -5.40
C ASN A 257 24.36 -13.09 -5.39
N THR A 258 24.51 -12.23 -6.41
CA THR A 258 25.72 -11.43 -6.63
C THR A 258 25.38 -9.97 -6.82
N ILE A 259 26.20 -9.11 -6.22
CA ILE A 259 26.28 -7.67 -6.51
C ILE A 259 27.51 -7.44 -7.39
N TYR A 260 27.37 -6.71 -8.49
CA TYR A 260 28.45 -6.45 -9.45
C TYR A 260 28.74 -4.95 -9.49
N LEU A 261 30.02 -4.58 -9.65
CA LEU A 261 30.41 -3.25 -10.12
C LEU A 261 30.77 -3.32 -11.60
N ILE A 262 30.15 -2.48 -12.41
CA ILE A 262 30.39 -2.32 -13.84
C ILE A 262 31.17 -1.02 -14.07
N SER A 263 32.34 -1.14 -14.69
CA SER A 263 33.18 -0.01 -15.09
C SER A 263 32.42 0.92 -16.05
N GLY A 264 32.30 2.19 -15.68
CA GLY A 264 31.66 3.22 -16.51
C GLY A 264 32.47 3.61 -17.75
N GLN A 265 33.72 3.14 -17.87
CA GLN A 265 34.65 3.50 -18.94
C GLN A 265 34.62 2.53 -20.12
N ASP A 266 34.30 1.26 -19.87
CA ASP A 266 34.38 0.18 -20.87
C ASP A 266 33.32 -0.94 -20.71
N GLY A 267 32.45 -0.86 -19.69
CA GLY A 267 31.38 -1.84 -19.45
C GLY A 267 31.83 -3.18 -18.87
N ASN A 268 33.12 -3.34 -18.51
CA ASN A 268 33.62 -4.57 -17.90
C ASN A 268 33.15 -4.70 -16.44
N ILE A 269 32.90 -5.92 -15.98
CA ILE A 269 32.71 -6.22 -14.56
C ILE A 269 34.05 -6.00 -13.84
N ALA A 270 34.10 -5.01 -12.94
CA ALA A 270 35.28 -4.67 -12.15
C ALA A 270 35.48 -5.60 -10.95
N TRP A 271 34.37 -6.05 -10.33
CA TRP A 271 34.34 -7.10 -9.31
C TRP A 271 32.94 -7.70 -9.13
N ARG A 272 32.90 -8.89 -8.51
CA ARG A 272 31.72 -9.63 -8.05
C ARG A 272 31.76 -9.79 -6.53
N LEU A 273 30.74 -9.32 -5.84
CA LEU A 273 30.51 -9.61 -4.41
C LEU A 273 29.42 -10.67 -4.30
N GLY A 274 29.75 -11.84 -3.75
CA GLY A 274 28.81 -12.96 -3.61
C GLY A 274 28.75 -13.89 -4.83
N GLY A 275 27.70 -14.72 -4.89
CA GLY A 275 27.54 -15.77 -5.91
C GLY A 275 28.59 -16.87 -5.89
N THR A 276 28.78 -17.53 -7.04
CA THR A 276 29.77 -18.62 -7.23
C THR A 276 31.16 -18.11 -7.56
N GLU A 277 31.28 -16.92 -8.14
CA GLU A 277 32.52 -16.33 -8.68
C GLU A 277 32.91 -15.04 -7.90
N SER A 278 32.75 -15.03 -6.57
CA SER A 278 33.07 -13.86 -5.72
C SER A 278 34.56 -13.51 -5.75
N ASP A 279 34.88 -12.24 -6.01
CA ASP A 279 36.25 -11.70 -6.00
C ASP A 279 36.75 -11.35 -4.57
N PHE A 280 35.86 -11.36 -3.58
CA PHE A 280 36.15 -10.96 -2.19
C PHE A 280 36.30 -12.14 -1.22
N GLU A 281 37.27 -12.03 -0.31
CA GLU A 281 37.23 -12.71 0.99
C GLU A 281 36.18 -12.02 1.89
N GLN A 282 35.19 -12.79 2.36
CA GLN A 282 34.11 -12.32 3.23
C GLN A 282 33.77 -13.35 4.32
N ASP A 283 33.36 -12.87 5.50
CA ASP A 283 32.99 -13.70 6.66
C ASP A 283 31.47 -13.86 6.88
N PHE A 284 30.67 -13.36 5.93
CA PHE A 284 29.21 -13.34 5.98
C PHE A 284 28.55 -13.94 4.73
N THR A 285 27.26 -14.21 4.83
CA THR A 285 26.39 -14.62 3.72
C THR A 285 25.35 -13.54 3.41
N PHE A 286 24.86 -13.57 2.18
CA PHE A 286 23.58 -12.98 1.77
C PHE A 286 23.04 -13.76 0.56
N SER A 287 21.76 -13.63 0.25
CA SER A 287 21.19 -14.16 -0.98
C SER A 287 19.93 -13.41 -1.41
N LYS A 288 19.60 -13.51 -2.71
CA LYS A 288 18.34 -13.04 -3.31
C LYS A 288 18.07 -11.54 -3.02
N GLN A 289 19.15 -10.76 -2.86
CA GLN A 289 19.18 -9.41 -2.33
C GLN A 289 18.49 -8.36 -3.22
N HIS A 290 17.95 -7.29 -2.64
CA HIS A 290 17.27 -6.18 -3.33
C HIS A 290 17.80 -4.80 -2.85
N ASP A 291 17.49 -3.75 -3.63
CA ASP A 291 17.78 -2.33 -3.33
C ASP A 291 19.24 -2.10 -2.89
N VAL A 292 20.21 -2.50 -3.75
CA VAL A 292 21.62 -2.19 -3.52
C VAL A 292 21.89 -0.73 -3.88
N LYS A 293 22.51 0.02 -2.96
CA LYS A 293 22.90 1.42 -3.12
C LYS A 293 24.29 1.66 -2.55
N PHE A 294 25.00 2.66 -3.10
CA PHE A 294 26.18 3.23 -2.47
C PHE A 294 25.78 4.07 -1.25
N VAL A 295 26.41 3.80 -0.11
CA VAL A 295 26.42 4.69 1.07
C VAL A 295 27.65 5.60 1.01
N SER A 296 28.77 5.09 0.48
CA SER A 296 29.89 5.91 0.00
C SER A 296 30.74 5.14 -1.01
N SER A 297 31.47 5.85 -1.88
CA SER A 297 32.44 5.28 -2.82
C SER A 297 33.62 6.24 -2.97
N ASN A 298 34.83 5.78 -2.71
CA ASN A 298 36.05 6.59 -2.78
C ASN A 298 37.24 5.74 -3.24
N GLY A 299 37.53 5.79 -4.54
CA GLY A 299 38.63 5.03 -5.14
C GLY A 299 38.41 3.53 -4.97
N THR A 300 39.21 2.88 -4.13
CA THR A 300 39.12 1.43 -3.87
C THR A 300 38.26 1.07 -2.65
N HIS A 301 37.76 2.05 -1.92
CA HIS A 301 36.97 1.83 -0.71
C HIS A 301 35.51 2.18 -0.96
N HIS A 302 34.60 1.26 -0.68
CA HIS A 302 33.16 1.45 -0.87
C HIS A 302 32.41 1.01 0.39
N VAL A 303 31.31 1.69 0.72
CA VAL A 303 30.31 1.20 1.67
C VAL A 303 28.99 1.05 0.93
N LEU A 304 28.41 -0.14 0.97
CA LEU A 304 27.14 -0.46 0.32
C LEU A 304 26.05 -0.69 1.36
N SER A 305 24.81 -0.36 1.03
CA SER A 305 23.61 -0.84 1.74
C SER A 305 22.75 -1.68 0.81
N PHE A 306 22.19 -2.78 1.31
CA PHE A 306 21.21 -3.61 0.59
C PHE A 306 20.35 -4.43 1.53
N LEU A 307 19.18 -4.86 1.03
CA LEU A 307 18.30 -5.77 1.75
C LEU A 307 18.66 -7.22 1.39
N ASN A 308 19.18 -7.96 2.38
CA ASN A 308 19.40 -9.41 2.33
C ASN A 308 18.08 -10.13 2.63
N ASN A 309 17.30 -10.39 1.57
CA ASN A 309 16.03 -11.13 1.64
C ASN A 309 16.23 -12.54 2.17
N ALA A 310 17.34 -13.18 1.82
CA ALA A 310 17.75 -14.53 2.23
C ALA A 310 16.73 -15.66 1.93
N SER A 311 15.66 -15.38 1.16
CA SER A 311 14.52 -16.28 0.95
C SER A 311 13.75 -15.98 -0.34
N ASP A 312 13.12 -17.00 -0.94
CA ASP A 312 12.34 -16.94 -2.18
C ASP A 312 11.18 -17.96 -2.23
N GLU A 313 10.60 -18.15 -3.41
CA GLU A 313 9.59 -19.17 -3.76
C GLU A 313 10.01 -20.62 -3.45
N ARG A 314 11.31 -20.88 -3.27
CA ARG A 314 11.94 -22.21 -3.27
C ARG A 314 12.49 -22.60 -1.90
N GLY A 315 12.90 -21.63 -1.08
CA GLY A 315 13.38 -21.83 0.29
C GLY A 315 14.06 -20.59 0.87
N ASN A 316 14.84 -20.79 1.93
CA ASN A 316 15.60 -19.75 2.61
C ASN A 316 17.01 -20.23 3.01
N ASP A 317 17.99 -19.32 2.94
CA ASP A 317 19.39 -19.56 3.31
C ASP A 317 19.71 -19.03 4.73
N GLU A 318 19.00 -17.98 5.16
CA GLU A 318 18.97 -17.52 6.56
C GLU A 318 17.51 -17.52 7.06
N ASN A 319 17.32 -17.58 8.39
CA ASN A 319 15.97 -17.64 8.98
C ASN A 319 15.30 -16.28 9.19
N ILE A 320 16.04 -15.17 9.02
CA ILE A 320 15.58 -13.80 9.26
C ILE A 320 16.16 -12.91 8.17
N SER A 321 15.33 -12.12 7.48
CA SER A 321 15.82 -11.13 6.51
C SER A 321 16.44 -9.93 7.22
N SER A 322 17.39 -9.26 6.58
CA SER A 322 18.09 -8.13 7.19
C SER A 322 18.56 -7.11 6.18
N VAL A 323 18.71 -5.85 6.59
CA VAL A 323 19.50 -4.87 5.85
C VAL A 323 20.96 -5.00 6.28
N LEU A 324 21.86 -5.11 5.31
CA LEU A 324 23.31 -5.15 5.53
C LEU A 324 23.94 -3.85 5.05
N PHE A 325 24.87 -3.34 5.85
CA PHE A 325 25.85 -2.36 5.43
C PHE A 325 27.21 -3.06 5.36
N VAL A 326 27.84 -3.03 4.18
CA VAL A 326 29.08 -3.77 3.88
C VAL A 326 30.16 -2.79 3.46
N GLU A 327 31.31 -2.86 4.13
CA GLU A 327 32.56 -2.19 3.79
C GLU A 327 33.36 -3.08 2.84
N LEU A 328 33.86 -2.50 1.74
CA LEU A 328 34.66 -3.16 0.71
C LEU A 328 36.01 -2.43 0.56
N ASP A 329 37.12 -3.18 0.53
CA ASP A 329 38.41 -2.70 0.02
C ASP A 329 38.82 -3.54 -1.20
N THR A 330 38.89 -2.88 -2.35
CA THR A 330 39.28 -3.43 -3.66
C THR A 330 40.73 -3.13 -4.02
N GLY A 331 41.46 -2.43 -3.13
CA GLY A 331 42.88 -2.08 -3.28
C GLY A 331 43.85 -3.13 -2.77
N VAL A 332 43.32 -4.15 -2.08
CA VAL A 332 44.06 -5.33 -1.59
C VAL A 332 43.81 -6.56 -2.49
N VAL A 333 44.71 -7.54 -2.41
CA VAL A 333 44.63 -8.79 -3.17
C VAL A 333 44.83 -9.97 -2.22
N PRO A 334 43.82 -10.85 -2.01
CA PRO A 334 42.45 -10.74 -2.52
C PRO A 334 41.72 -9.50 -2.00
N MET A 335 40.62 -9.10 -2.66
CA MET A 335 39.75 -8.03 -2.17
C MET A 335 39.07 -8.48 -0.87
N THR A 336 38.69 -7.55 0.01
CA THR A 336 38.05 -7.91 1.30
C THR A 336 36.71 -7.21 1.48
N ALA A 337 35.70 -7.95 1.94
CA ALA A 337 34.35 -7.45 2.21
C ALA A 337 33.91 -7.82 3.63
N LYS A 338 33.24 -6.90 4.32
CA LYS A 338 32.90 -7.04 5.74
C LYS A 338 31.59 -6.34 6.10
N VAL A 339 30.70 -7.03 6.81
CA VAL A 339 29.50 -6.39 7.40
C VAL A 339 29.91 -5.46 8.54
N ILE A 340 29.53 -4.18 8.43
CA ILE A 340 29.74 -3.15 9.47
C ILE A 340 28.47 -2.81 10.25
N LYS A 341 27.28 -3.03 9.67
CA LYS A 341 25.98 -2.98 10.37
C LYS A 341 25.04 -4.03 9.76
N ARG A 342 24.28 -4.72 10.61
CA ARG A 342 23.18 -5.62 10.22
C ARG A 342 21.94 -5.21 11.02
N ILE A 343 20.84 -4.96 10.32
CA ILE A 343 19.53 -4.65 10.93
C ILE A 343 18.58 -5.79 10.55
N ASN A 344 18.21 -6.62 11.53
CA ASN A 344 17.28 -7.73 11.30
C ASN A 344 15.84 -7.20 11.20
N ARG A 345 14.99 -7.88 10.40
CA ARG A 345 13.56 -7.62 10.33
C ARG A 345 12.92 -7.74 11.73
N PRO A 346 12.11 -6.77 12.22
CA PRO A 346 11.78 -6.69 13.64
C PRO A 346 10.96 -7.86 14.19
N ASP A 347 10.04 -8.40 13.39
CA ASP A 347 9.25 -9.60 13.71
C ASP A 347 10.06 -10.91 13.69
N SER A 348 11.37 -10.85 13.37
CA SER A 348 12.24 -12.01 13.11
C SER A 348 11.76 -12.92 11.96
N GLY A 349 10.99 -12.37 11.03
CA GLY A 349 10.48 -13.04 9.84
C GLY A 349 11.32 -12.85 8.58
N LEU A 350 10.71 -13.15 7.43
CA LEU A 350 11.34 -13.12 6.11
C LEU A 350 10.60 -12.19 5.16
N THR A 351 11.35 -11.31 4.49
CA THR A 351 10.91 -10.54 3.30
C THR A 351 11.33 -11.31 2.06
N ARG A 352 10.42 -12.17 1.58
CA ARG A 352 10.68 -13.17 0.55
C ARG A 352 11.00 -12.60 -0.85
N LEU A 353 10.65 -11.34 -1.09
CA LEU A 353 10.79 -10.61 -2.34
C LEU A 353 10.89 -9.11 -2.05
N ARG A 354 11.50 -8.33 -2.96
CA ARG A 354 11.42 -6.84 -2.99
C ARG A 354 11.93 -6.20 -1.69
N GLY A 355 11.43 -4.98 -1.41
CA GLY A 355 11.80 -4.16 -0.28
C GLY A 355 12.85 -3.10 -0.61
N SER A 356 13.11 -2.22 0.35
CA SER A 356 14.01 -1.06 0.26
C SER A 356 14.80 -0.83 1.55
N ALA A 357 15.95 -0.17 1.43
CA ALA A 357 16.81 0.19 2.56
C ALA A 357 17.38 1.61 2.39
N GLN A 358 16.76 2.59 3.06
CA GLN A 358 17.10 4.00 2.92
C GLN A 358 17.80 4.53 4.19
N THR A 359 18.98 5.14 4.03
CA THR A 359 19.60 5.92 5.12
C THR A 359 19.01 7.34 5.12
N LEU A 360 18.56 7.82 6.27
CA LEU A 360 17.91 9.12 6.43
C LEU A 360 18.91 10.20 6.88
N PRO A 361 18.62 11.52 6.69
CA PRO A 361 19.56 12.61 6.98
C PRO A 361 20.08 12.69 8.43
N ASN A 362 19.32 12.17 9.40
CA ASN A 362 19.74 12.09 10.81
C ASN A 362 20.59 10.84 11.14
N GLY A 363 20.89 10.00 10.15
CA GLY A 363 21.62 8.74 10.29
C GLY A 363 20.76 7.53 10.69
N ASN A 364 19.43 7.69 10.80
CA ASN A 364 18.51 6.56 10.93
C ASN A 364 18.44 5.76 9.62
N VAL A 365 17.85 4.57 9.67
CA VAL A 365 17.60 3.72 8.51
C VAL A 365 16.12 3.37 8.48
N PHE A 366 15.44 3.77 7.40
CA PHE A 366 14.08 3.35 7.08
C PHE A 366 14.14 2.12 6.17
N ILE A 367 13.33 1.11 6.47
CA ILE A 367 13.38 -0.17 5.77
C ILE A 367 11.97 -0.56 5.34
N GLY A 368 11.80 -0.78 4.03
CA GLY A 368 10.58 -1.33 3.46
C GLY A 368 10.69 -2.85 3.34
N TRP A 369 9.85 -3.58 4.05
CA TRP A 369 9.79 -5.05 4.04
C TRP A 369 8.75 -5.60 3.04
N SER A 370 8.21 -4.73 2.18
CA SER A 370 7.25 -4.93 1.07
C SER A 370 5.87 -5.50 1.44
N GLU A 371 5.81 -6.71 1.98
CA GLU A 371 4.57 -7.45 2.20
C GLU A 371 3.69 -6.73 3.23
N ARG A 372 2.39 -6.54 2.91
CA ARG A 372 1.45 -5.71 3.70
C ARG A 372 1.96 -4.29 4.01
N GLY A 373 2.87 -3.76 3.20
CA GLY A 373 3.49 -2.45 3.45
C GLY A 373 4.35 -2.38 4.71
N TYR A 374 4.68 -3.54 5.31
CA TYR A 374 5.44 -3.60 6.55
C TYR A 374 6.74 -2.82 6.40
N SER A 375 6.95 -1.85 7.29
CA SER A 375 8.07 -0.91 7.25
C SER A 375 8.57 -0.68 8.68
N SER A 376 9.86 -0.37 8.84
CA SER A 376 10.42 -0.02 10.16
C SER A 376 11.47 1.07 10.07
N GLU A 377 11.54 1.92 11.10
CA GLU A 377 12.61 2.90 11.27
C GLU A 377 13.52 2.50 12.43
N HIS A 378 14.83 2.53 12.19
CA HIS A 378 15.87 2.19 13.15
C HIS A 378 16.85 3.34 13.32
N ALA A 379 17.33 3.55 14.54
CA ALA A 379 18.35 4.54 14.83
C ALA A 379 19.71 4.22 14.16
N SER A 380 20.60 5.21 14.13
CA SER A 380 21.97 5.06 13.65
C SER A 380 22.75 3.92 14.33
N ASN A 381 22.49 3.65 15.63
CA ASN A 381 23.04 2.52 16.39
C ASN A 381 22.34 1.17 16.14
N GLY A 382 21.16 1.15 15.50
CA GLY A 382 20.36 -0.04 15.21
C GLY A 382 19.12 -0.24 16.08
N ASP A 383 18.89 0.58 17.11
CA ASP A 383 17.66 0.49 17.94
C ASP A 383 16.41 0.63 17.07
N LEU A 384 15.39 -0.19 17.31
CA LEU A 384 14.08 -0.05 16.67
C LEU A 384 13.35 1.17 17.26
N LEU A 385 12.82 2.04 16.40
CA LEU A 385 12.11 3.27 16.78
C LEU A 385 10.61 3.20 16.47
N MET A 386 10.26 2.62 15.32
CA MET A 386 8.87 2.48 14.85
C MET A 386 8.73 1.25 13.94
N ILE A 387 7.56 0.61 14.00
CA ILE A 387 7.05 -0.29 12.96
C ILE A 387 5.69 0.19 12.46
N ALA A 388 5.42 -0.01 11.17
CA ALA A 388 4.13 0.27 10.54
C ALA A 388 3.77 -0.83 9.53
N GLN A 389 2.50 -1.22 9.43
CA GLN A 389 1.98 -2.07 8.35
C GLN A 389 0.56 -1.65 7.95
N PHE A 390 0.11 -1.99 6.74
CA PHE A 390 -1.28 -1.83 6.36
C PHE A 390 -2.18 -2.70 7.26
N SER A 391 -3.31 -2.17 7.72
CA SER A 391 -4.36 -2.95 8.39
C SER A 391 -5.00 -4.00 7.46
N SER A 392 -4.76 -3.89 6.15
CA SER A 392 -5.15 -4.86 5.13
C SER A 392 -4.09 -5.95 4.93
N ASP A 393 -4.53 -7.16 4.61
CA ASP A 393 -3.71 -8.24 4.05
C ASP A 393 -3.79 -8.29 2.51
N ARG A 394 -4.65 -7.47 1.90
CA ARG A 394 -5.01 -7.53 0.47
C ARG A 394 -4.05 -6.77 -0.45
N TYR A 395 -3.16 -5.95 0.10
CA TYR A 395 -2.24 -5.08 -0.64
C TYR A 395 -0.80 -5.23 -0.15
N SER A 396 0.15 -4.84 -0.98
CA SER A 396 1.57 -4.65 -0.63
C SER A 396 2.13 -3.46 -1.42
N THR A 397 3.29 -2.93 -1.02
CA THR A 397 4.07 -1.98 -1.84
C THR A 397 5.37 -2.63 -2.25
N TYR A 398 5.96 -2.23 -3.37
CA TYR A 398 7.18 -2.86 -3.90
C TYR A 398 8.41 -2.46 -3.05
N ARG A 399 8.56 -1.16 -2.87
CA ARG A 399 9.49 -0.47 -1.97
C ARG A 399 8.66 0.50 -1.11
N SER A 400 9.21 0.97 0.01
CA SER A 400 8.70 2.12 0.76
C SER A 400 9.86 3.03 1.18
N TYR A 401 9.60 4.34 1.21
CA TYR A 401 10.62 5.35 1.48
C TYR A 401 10.09 6.40 2.47
N LYS A 402 11.00 7.12 3.13
CA LYS A 402 10.68 8.22 4.05
C LYS A 402 11.49 9.48 3.71
N GLY A 403 10.88 10.65 3.85
CA GLY A 403 11.53 11.94 3.63
C GLY A 403 10.61 13.14 3.86
N GLU A 404 11.19 14.32 4.05
CA GLU A 404 10.44 15.57 4.17
C GLU A 404 9.95 16.03 2.79
N PHE A 405 8.73 16.55 2.70
CA PHE A 405 8.15 17.03 1.43
C PHE A 405 7.15 18.13 1.73
N THR A 406 7.10 19.16 0.89
CA THR A 406 6.17 20.27 1.04
C THR A 406 5.21 20.25 -0.16
N GLY A 407 4.01 19.73 0.08
CA GLY A 407 2.95 19.60 -0.92
C GLY A 407 2.03 20.81 -0.89
N ARG A 408 1.85 21.44 -2.05
CA ARG A 408 1.05 22.67 -2.23
C ARG A 408 0.19 22.57 -3.49
N PRO A 409 -0.93 21.81 -3.43
CA PRO A 409 -1.74 21.53 -4.61
C PRO A 409 -2.29 22.79 -5.27
N SER A 410 -2.23 22.86 -6.61
CA SER A 410 -2.77 23.99 -7.40
C SER A 410 -4.31 24.09 -7.36
N ALA A 411 -5.01 23.02 -6.98
CA ALA A 411 -6.45 23.01 -6.77
C ALA A 411 -6.82 23.60 -5.39
N PRO A 412 -8.00 24.24 -5.23
CA PRO A 412 -8.48 24.70 -3.92
C PRO A 412 -8.78 23.51 -2.98
N PRO A 413 -8.90 23.76 -1.66
CA PRO A 413 -9.47 22.80 -0.71
C PRO A 413 -10.86 22.33 -1.12
N ASP A 414 -11.07 21.01 -1.09
CA ASP A 414 -12.37 20.37 -1.27
C ASP A 414 -13.24 20.57 -0.03
N LEU A 415 -14.47 21.00 -0.22
CA LEU A 415 -15.43 21.24 0.86
C LEU A 415 -16.79 20.63 0.51
N VAL A 416 -17.36 19.88 1.46
CA VAL A 416 -18.71 19.32 1.37
C VAL A 416 -19.51 19.67 2.61
N ALA A 417 -20.65 20.33 2.43
CA ALA A 417 -21.55 20.68 3.52
C ALA A 417 -22.93 20.04 3.36
N SER A 418 -23.54 19.62 4.47
CA SER A 418 -24.91 19.10 4.51
C SER A 418 -25.63 19.54 5.77
N VAL A 419 -26.90 19.92 5.62
CA VAL A 419 -27.74 20.38 6.72
C VAL A 419 -28.69 19.29 7.19
N TYR A 420 -28.80 19.15 8.51
CA TYR A 420 -29.63 18.17 9.20
C TYR A 420 -30.50 18.88 10.23
N GLY A 421 -31.69 18.33 10.49
CA GLY A 421 -32.66 18.89 11.43
C GLY A 421 -34.05 18.31 11.19
N THR A 422 -34.89 18.33 12.22
CA THR A 422 -36.31 17.96 12.16
C THR A 422 -37.24 19.18 12.34
N ARG A 423 -36.70 20.31 12.79
CA ARG A 423 -37.41 21.57 13.09
C ARG A 423 -36.50 22.76 12.87
N ASP A 424 -37.07 23.96 12.75
CA ASP A 424 -36.32 25.21 12.65
C ASP A 424 -35.44 25.49 13.91
N GLU A 425 -35.72 24.81 15.03
CA GLU A 425 -34.98 24.93 16.31
C GLU A 425 -33.86 23.89 16.53
N ASP A 426 -33.71 22.87 15.68
CA ASP A 426 -32.67 21.83 15.78
C ASP A 426 -31.77 21.74 14.53
N MET A 427 -31.86 22.73 13.63
CA MET A 427 -31.06 22.84 12.42
C MET A 427 -29.56 22.89 12.74
N THR A 428 -28.78 22.06 12.05
CA THR A 428 -27.34 21.92 12.21
C THR A 428 -26.69 21.70 10.84
N THR A 429 -25.67 22.47 10.51
CA THR A 429 -24.88 22.31 9.27
C THR A 429 -23.55 21.65 9.59
N ILE A 430 -23.32 20.47 9.02
CA ILE A 430 -22.05 19.75 9.10
C ILE A 430 -21.24 20.07 7.84
N ILE A 431 -20.00 20.49 8.04
CA ILE A 431 -19.06 20.88 6.98
C ILE A 431 -17.81 20.00 7.09
N HIS A 432 -17.47 19.30 6.01
CA HIS A 432 -16.23 18.54 5.85
C HIS A 432 -15.31 19.32 4.91
N VAL A 433 -14.02 19.40 5.25
CA VAL A 433 -12.98 20.02 4.40
C VAL A 433 -11.71 19.18 4.39
N SER A 434 -11.10 19.05 3.21
CA SER A 434 -9.76 18.46 3.03
C SER A 434 -9.01 19.20 1.93
N TRP A 435 -7.70 18.97 1.81
CA TRP A 435 -6.93 19.48 0.68
C TRP A 435 -5.86 18.44 0.33
N ASN A 436 -6.12 17.67 -0.73
CA ASN A 436 -5.38 16.45 -1.05
C ASN A 436 -3.91 16.76 -1.39
N GLY A 437 -3.01 16.49 -0.45
CA GLY A 437 -1.57 16.76 -0.57
C GLY A 437 -1.08 18.04 0.10
N ALA A 438 -1.94 18.85 0.75
CA ALA A 438 -1.47 20.06 1.43
C ALA A 438 -0.81 19.73 2.78
N THR A 439 0.51 19.93 2.87
CA THR A 439 1.32 19.54 4.05
C THR A 439 1.28 20.56 5.19
N ASP A 440 1.22 21.84 4.88
CA ASP A 440 1.56 22.91 5.83
C ASP A 440 0.35 23.48 6.60
N VAL A 441 -0.84 22.90 6.40
CA VAL A 441 -2.11 23.40 6.95
C VAL A 441 -2.26 22.97 8.42
N VAL A 442 -2.32 23.94 9.34
CA VAL A 442 -2.51 23.67 10.78
C VAL A 442 -3.93 23.97 11.26
N GLN A 443 -4.68 24.83 10.56
CA GLN A 443 -6.02 25.26 10.96
C GLN A 443 -6.91 25.58 9.76
N TRP A 444 -8.21 25.40 9.95
CA TRP A 444 -9.28 25.81 9.06
C TRP A 444 -10.10 26.93 9.70
N LYS A 445 -10.47 27.95 8.91
CA LYS A 445 -11.50 28.94 9.26
C LYS A 445 -12.71 28.74 8.36
N PHE A 446 -13.91 28.61 8.94
CA PHE A 446 -15.15 28.34 8.22
C PHE A 446 -16.00 29.60 8.12
N TYR A 447 -16.56 29.83 6.94
CA TYR A 447 -17.40 30.98 6.63
C TYR A 447 -18.71 30.56 5.99
N ALA A 448 -19.73 31.41 6.12
CA ALA A 448 -21.02 31.29 5.44
C ALA A 448 -21.54 32.66 4.97
N LYS A 449 -22.60 32.67 4.14
CA LYS A 449 -23.30 33.89 3.74
C LYS A 449 -24.82 33.69 3.75
N ALA A 450 -25.56 34.73 4.13
CA ALA A 450 -27.02 34.74 4.02
C ALA A 450 -27.54 34.57 2.56
N TYR A 451 -26.71 34.89 1.57
CA TYR A 451 -26.95 34.68 0.14
C TYR A 451 -25.63 34.83 -0.66
N ASP A 452 -25.60 34.33 -1.90
CA ASP A 452 -24.47 34.38 -2.86
C ASP A 452 -23.60 35.64 -2.76
N HIS A 453 -24.21 36.82 -2.99
CA HIS A 453 -23.54 38.12 -3.00
C HIS A 453 -23.52 38.82 -1.63
N GLY A 454 -23.80 38.10 -0.54
CA GLY A 454 -23.70 38.60 0.82
C GLY A 454 -22.25 38.72 1.30
N ASP A 455 -22.08 39.45 2.40
CA ASP A 455 -20.82 39.51 3.13
C ASP A 455 -20.47 38.13 3.71
N SER A 456 -19.17 37.83 3.77
CA SER A 456 -18.68 36.57 4.33
C SER A 456 -18.57 36.68 5.86
N VAL A 457 -19.25 35.79 6.58
CA VAL A 457 -19.27 35.76 8.05
C VAL A 457 -18.49 34.56 8.53
N LEU A 458 -17.49 34.78 9.39
CA LEU A 458 -16.74 33.73 10.08
C LEU A 458 -17.66 33.01 11.06
N ILE A 459 -17.96 31.73 10.82
CA ILE A 459 -18.83 30.90 11.66
C ILE A 459 -18.07 30.01 12.64
N GLY A 460 -16.76 29.79 12.43
CA GLY A 460 -15.91 29.08 13.39
C GLY A 460 -14.51 28.72 12.86
N THR A 461 -13.73 28.04 13.69
CA THR A 461 -12.35 27.63 13.39
C THR A 461 -12.03 26.25 13.98
N THR A 462 -11.27 25.42 13.28
CA THR A 462 -10.88 24.07 13.76
C THR A 462 -9.45 23.75 13.36
N ASN A 463 -8.65 23.20 14.26
CA ASN A 463 -7.28 22.77 13.94
C ASN A 463 -7.31 21.49 13.09
N LYS A 464 -6.42 21.36 12.11
CA LYS A 464 -6.28 20.14 11.32
C LYS A 464 -5.52 19.08 12.14
N THR A 465 -6.14 17.92 12.34
CA THR A 465 -5.55 16.78 13.09
C THR A 465 -5.60 15.45 12.34
N ASP A 466 -6.22 15.43 11.16
CA ASP A 466 -6.42 14.27 10.28
C ASP A 466 -6.36 14.77 8.81
N PHE A 467 -6.61 13.92 7.81
CA PHE A 467 -6.74 14.31 6.41
C PHE A 467 -7.94 15.23 6.18
N GLU A 468 -9.12 14.78 6.60
CA GLU A 468 -10.39 15.51 6.53
C GLU A 468 -10.72 16.12 7.89
N THR A 469 -11.14 17.37 7.92
CA THR A 469 -11.60 18.07 9.12
C THR A 469 -13.11 18.28 9.04
N MET A 470 -13.83 17.79 10.05
CA MET A 470 -15.26 18.06 10.23
C MET A 470 -15.46 19.25 11.18
N PHE A 471 -16.31 20.19 10.78
CA PHE A 471 -16.83 21.28 11.60
C PHE A 471 -18.35 21.20 11.65
N ILE A 472 -18.94 21.60 12.78
CA ILE A 472 -20.38 21.58 13.02
C ILE A 472 -20.79 23.00 13.41
N ALA A 473 -21.71 23.57 12.63
CA ALA A 473 -22.29 24.89 12.86
C ALA A 473 -23.78 24.77 13.21
N ASP A 474 -24.23 25.54 14.20
CA ASP A 474 -25.66 25.68 14.50
C ASP A 474 -26.40 26.39 13.35
N GLY A 475 -27.67 26.05 13.13
CA GLY A 475 -28.50 26.63 12.07
C GLY A 475 -28.26 26.03 10.68
N PHE A 476 -29.00 26.54 9.70
CA PHE A 476 -28.85 26.22 8.28
C PHE A 476 -27.95 27.26 7.63
N MET A 477 -26.64 27.00 7.65
CA MET A 477 -25.64 27.77 6.91
C MET A 477 -25.69 27.38 5.43
N ASP A 478 -25.75 28.37 4.54
CA ASP A 478 -25.62 28.21 3.09
C ASP A 478 -24.50 29.11 2.56
N PHE A 479 -24.09 28.91 1.30
CA PHE A 479 -22.96 29.61 0.67
C PHE A 479 -21.69 29.58 1.54
N VAL A 480 -21.28 28.37 1.89
CA VAL A 480 -20.18 28.08 2.82
C VAL A 480 -18.84 27.93 2.11
N SER A 481 -17.76 28.32 2.80
CA SER A 481 -16.38 28.13 2.34
C SER A 481 -15.42 27.98 3.52
N ALA A 482 -14.21 27.47 3.27
CA ALA A 482 -13.16 27.36 4.28
C ALA A 482 -11.82 27.95 3.80
N GLU A 483 -11.08 28.61 4.69
CA GLU A 483 -9.68 29.03 4.48
C GLU A 483 -8.72 28.04 5.14
N ALA A 484 -7.72 27.59 4.38
CA ALA A 484 -6.57 26.84 4.88
C ALA A 484 -5.53 27.81 5.47
N ILE A 485 -5.08 27.55 6.71
CA ILE A 485 -4.19 28.43 7.48
C ILE A 485 -2.87 27.72 7.80
N ASP A 486 -1.75 28.41 7.56
CA ASP A 486 -0.39 27.95 7.88
C ASP A 486 0.00 28.20 9.36
N ALA A 487 1.19 27.74 9.76
CA ALA A 487 1.70 27.87 11.13
C ALA A 487 1.91 29.34 11.57
N GLU A 488 2.18 30.23 10.60
CA GLU A 488 2.36 31.67 10.78
C GLU A 488 1.01 32.44 10.89
N GLY A 489 -0.10 31.82 10.49
CA GLY A 489 -1.46 32.37 10.55
C GLY A 489 -1.96 33.02 9.25
N ASN A 490 -1.22 32.90 8.14
CA ASN A 490 -1.63 33.38 6.83
C ASN A 490 -2.70 32.46 6.21
N VAL A 491 -3.48 32.99 5.25
CA VAL A 491 -4.36 32.18 4.41
C VAL A 491 -3.54 31.63 3.24
N MET A 492 -3.43 30.31 3.15
CA MET A 492 -2.76 29.61 2.04
C MET A 492 -3.66 29.58 0.81
N HIS A 493 -4.92 29.16 0.99
CA HIS A 493 -5.94 29.12 -0.05
C HIS A 493 -7.34 29.11 0.58
N THR A 494 -8.37 29.39 -0.22
CA THR A 494 -9.79 29.25 0.15
C THR A 494 -10.43 28.16 -0.71
N SER A 495 -11.38 27.39 -0.16
CA SER A 495 -12.24 26.49 -0.95
C SER A 495 -13.08 27.28 -1.97
N GLU A 496 -13.68 26.59 -2.93
CA GLU A 496 -14.85 27.17 -3.61
C GLU A 496 -16.00 27.41 -2.63
N ILE A 497 -16.95 28.29 -2.99
CA ILE A 497 -18.17 28.52 -2.21
C ILE A 497 -19.20 27.46 -2.58
N MET A 498 -19.45 26.52 -1.68
CA MET A 498 -20.48 25.50 -1.84
C MET A 498 -21.84 26.01 -1.34
N ARG A 499 -22.92 25.63 -2.03
CA ARG A 499 -24.27 25.66 -1.45
C ARG A 499 -24.54 24.38 -0.68
N THR A 500 -25.00 24.51 0.56
CA THR A 500 -25.14 23.39 1.50
C THR A 500 -26.18 22.38 1.03
N GLY A 501 -25.81 21.10 1.05
CA GLY A 501 -26.67 19.99 0.63
C GLY A 501 -27.87 19.81 1.55
N THR A 502 -29.07 19.77 0.97
CA THR A 502 -30.33 19.49 1.68
C THR A 502 -30.86 18.10 1.33
N PRO A 503 -31.57 17.40 2.25
CA PRO A 503 -32.29 16.17 1.91
C PRO A 503 -33.28 16.38 0.73
N PRO A 504 -33.37 15.43 -0.22
CA PRO A 504 -34.21 15.58 -1.43
C PRO A 504 -35.72 15.55 -1.13
N ASP A 505 -36.11 15.00 0.03
CA ASP A 505 -37.43 15.15 0.62
C ASP A 505 -37.26 15.36 2.14
N TRP A 506 -37.37 16.61 2.57
CA TRP A 506 -37.32 16.99 3.99
C TRP A 506 -38.32 16.21 4.85
N LYS A 507 -39.53 15.94 4.33
CA LYS A 507 -40.57 15.21 5.07
C LYS A 507 -40.21 13.73 5.22
N ALA A 508 -39.54 13.14 4.23
CA ALA A 508 -38.97 11.80 4.36
C ALA A 508 -37.80 11.76 5.35
N ALA A 509 -37.02 12.85 5.47
CA ALA A 509 -35.98 13.03 6.47
C ALA A 509 -36.50 13.32 7.90
N GLY A 510 -37.82 13.40 8.10
CA GLY A 510 -38.44 13.58 9.42
C GLY A 510 -38.84 15.02 9.77
N TRP A 511 -38.73 15.96 8.82
CA TRP A 511 -39.11 17.37 9.00
C TRP A 511 -40.56 17.55 9.48
N ALA A 512 -40.71 18.24 10.61
CA ALA A 512 -41.98 18.57 11.25
C ALA A 512 -42.43 20.03 11.06
N GLY A 513 -41.57 20.87 10.45
CA GLY A 513 -41.85 22.28 10.17
C GLY A 513 -42.69 22.53 8.92
N SER A 514 -42.47 23.68 8.27
CA SER A 514 -43.31 24.11 7.14
C SER A 514 -43.13 23.26 5.86
N GLY A 515 -44.18 23.17 5.04
CA GLY A 515 -44.25 22.21 3.91
C GLY A 515 -43.30 22.46 2.73
N SER A 516 -42.49 23.52 2.75
CA SER A 516 -41.42 23.79 1.77
C SER A 516 -40.04 23.28 2.22
N GLY A 517 -39.92 22.82 3.47
CA GLY A 517 -38.63 22.70 4.16
C GLY A 517 -38.18 24.03 4.81
N PRO A 518 -37.06 24.01 5.54
CA PRO A 518 -36.43 25.20 6.12
C PRO A 518 -35.80 26.13 5.06
N SER A 519 -35.57 27.38 5.44
CA SER A 519 -34.73 28.34 4.72
C SER A 519 -33.37 28.50 5.40
N PRO A 520 -32.30 28.87 4.68
CA PRO A 520 -31.03 29.26 5.29
C PRO A 520 -31.18 30.40 6.30
N ASP A 521 -30.35 30.38 7.34
CA ASP A 521 -30.24 31.41 8.35
C ASP A 521 -29.30 32.55 7.91
N ASP A 522 -29.40 33.70 8.57
CA ASP A 522 -28.36 34.74 8.47
C ASP A 522 -27.21 34.38 9.45
N PRO A 523 -26.01 34.03 8.98
CA PRO A 523 -24.89 33.67 9.84
C PRO A 523 -24.52 34.79 10.81
N SER A 524 -24.75 36.05 10.45
CA SER A 524 -24.52 37.22 11.31
C SER A 524 -25.37 37.17 12.58
N ILE A 525 -26.59 36.61 12.49
CA ILE A 525 -27.53 36.48 13.61
C ILE A 525 -27.16 35.29 14.48
N ILE A 526 -26.84 34.14 13.88
CA ILE A 526 -26.47 32.92 14.62
C ILE A 526 -25.15 33.10 15.38
N VAL A 527 -24.10 33.64 14.73
CA VAL A 527 -22.81 33.91 15.39
C VAL A 527 -22.97 34.94 16.52
N ALA A 528 -23.83 35.95 16.35
CA ALA A 528 -24.15 36.90 17.41
C ALA A 528 -24.97 36.27 18.55
N ALA A 529 -25.83 35.28 18.28
CA ALA A 529 -26.54 34.54 19.33
C ALA A 529 -25.55 33.70 20.16
N ASN A 530 -24.72 32.90 19.49
CA ASN A 530 -23.75 31.99 20.15
C ASN A 530 -22.71 32.76 20.98
N GLY A 531 -22.18 33.87 20.47
CA GLY A 531 -21.26 34.73 21.23
C GLY A 531 -21.87 35.32 22.51
N ASN A 532 -23.19 35.52 22.55
CA ASN A 532 -23.88 35.92 23.79
C ASN A 532 -24.03 34.75 24.78
N VAL A 533 -24.22 33.51 24.29
CA VAL A 533 -24.31 32.31 25.14
C VAL A 533 -22.99 32.04 25.86
N ASP A 534 -21.84 32.10 25.19
CA ASP A 534 -20.54 31.94 25.85
C ASP A 534 -20.20 33.08 26.84
N SER A 535 -20.72 34.28 26.57
CA SER A 535 -20.62 35.41 27.51
C SER A 535 -21.49 35.24 28.77
N THR A 536 -22.40 34.26 28.80
CA THR A 536 -23.27 33.94 29.95
C THR A 536 -23.01 32.57 30.58
N SER A 537 -22.45 31.60 29.86
CA SER A 537 -22.01 30.29 30.38
C SER A 537 -20.83 30.41 31.36
N SER A 538 -20.03 31.47 31.23
CA SER A 538 -18.87 31.77 32.07
C SER A 538 -19.20 32.38 33.45
N ALA A 539 -20.47 32.35 33.88
CA ALA A 539 -20.96 33.12 35.03
C ALA A 539 -21.92 32.40 36.02
N ASP A 540 -21.87 31.07 36.16
CA ASP A 540 -22.24 30.45 37.45
C ASP A 540 -21.45 29.18 37.80
N SER A 541 -21.08 29.05 39.08
CA SER A 541 -20.44 27.85 39.63
C SER A 541 -20.67 27.74 41.14
N THR A 542 -21.78 27.11 41.57
CA THR A 542 -21.86 26.50 42.91
C THR A 542 -22.94 25.41 43.07
N ASN A 543 -22.51 24.23 43.52
CA ASN A 543 -23.15 23.30 44.49
C ASN A 543 -24.66 22.98 44.45
N GLY A 544 -25.00 21.68 44.49
CA GLY A 544 -26.34 21.23 44.90
C GLY A 544 -26.62 19.71 44.86
N GLU A 545 -26.18 18.95 45.88
CA GLU A 545 -26.68 17.57 46.13
C GLU A 545 -27.97 17.58 46.98
N ALA A 546 -28.96 16.75 46.65
CA ALA A 546 -29.98 16.23 47.58
C ALA A 546 -30.78 15.05 46.95
N ALA A 547 -31.47 14.24 47.77
CA ALA A 547 -32.24 13.06 47.35
C ALA A 547 -33.53 12.86 48.19
N GLU A 548 -34.25 11.75 47.94
CA GLU A 548 -35.40 11.19 48.70
C GLU A 548 -36.80 11.87 48.56
N LEU A 549 -37.98 11.22 48.74
CA LEU A 549 -38.45 9.80 48.64
C LEU A 549 -40.02 9.71 48.70
N ILE A 550 -40.58 8.53 48.36
CA ILE A 550 -41.76 7.83 48.99
C ILE A 550 -43.26 8.12 48.60
N ASN A 551 -43.97 7.03 48.21
CA ASN A 551 -45.39 6.62 48.38
C ASN A 551 -46.60 7.39 47.74
N ASP A 552 -47.81 6.81 47.56
CA ASP A 552 -48.35 5.42 47.42
C ASP A 552 -49.87 5.46 47.08
N SER A 553 -50.46 4.41 46.48
CA SER A 553 -51.84 3.89 46.74
C SER A 553 -52.27 2.75 45.78
N THR A 554 -53.26 1.93 46.17
CA THR A 554 -53.57 0.61 45.55
C THR A 554 -55.05 0.24 45.40
N SER A 555 -55.38 -0.69 44.48
CA SER A 555 -56.61 -1.54 44.45
C SER A 555 -56.43 -2.71 43.46
N THR A 556 -56.36 -3.99 43.85
CA THR A 556 -57.46 -5.00 44.05
C THR A 556 -58.49 -5.10 42.91
N GLY A 557 -58.88 -6.26 42.34
CA GLY A 557 -58.55 -7.70 42.49
C GLY A 557 -59.04 -8.47 41.22
N SER A 558 -59.44 -9.76 41.13
CA SER A 558 -59.39 -11.04 41.88
C SER A 558 -60.13 -12.12 41.01
N GLY A 559 -59.97 -13.46 41.02
CA GLY A 559 -59.04 -14.40 41.69
C GLY A 559 -59.55 -15.88 41.68
N ASN A 560 -58.67 -16.84 42.06
CA ASN A 560 -58.92 -18.24 42.51
C ASN A 560 -58.94 -19.47 41.53
N ARG A 561 -58.70 -20.66 42.11
CA ARG A 561 -58.28 -21.96 41.48
C ARG A 561 -59.41 -23.01 41.32
N SER A 562 -59.22 -24.04 40.48
CA SER A 562 -59.02 -25.47 40.91
C SER A 562 -59.29 -26.53 39.80
N GLY A 563 -58.81 -27.77 39.99
CA GLY A 563 -59.17 -28.97 39.21
C GLY A 563 -58.04 -29.55 38.34
N ALA A 564 -57.57 -30.77 38.63
CA ALA A 564 -56.49 -31.44 37.91
C ALA A 564 -56.70 -32.96 37.75
N GLN A 565 -55.90 -33.57 36.86
CA GLN A 565 -55.72 -35.02 36.64
C GLN A 565 -56.91 -35.84 36.10
N TYR A 566 -56.99 -35.95 34.76
CA TYR A 566 -57.29 -37.23 34.06
C TYR A 566 -56.86 -37.18 32.57
N ALA A 567 -55.58 -36.85 32.31
CA ALA A 567 -55.06 -36.67 30.93
C ALA A 567 -53.65 -37.24 30.66
N ASP A 568 -52.92 -37.66 31.69
CA ASP A 568 -51.45 -37.74 31.67
C ASP A 568 -50.90 -39.15 31.34
N ALA A 569 -51.31 -39.69 30.19
CA ALA A 569 -50.79 -40.98 29.68
C ALA A 569 -50.70 -41.07 28.15
N LYS A 570 -51.27 -40.10 27.41
CA LYS A 570 -51.41 -40.15 25.94
C LYS A 570 -50.53 -39.15 25.19
N GLU A 571 -50.13 -38.06 25.85
CA GLU A 571 -49.20 -37.06 25.29
C GLU A 571 -47.75 -37.58 25.29
N VAL A 572 -47.29 -38.16 26.40
CA VAL A 572 -45.89 -38.62 26.57
C VAL A 572 -45.48 -39.61 25.47
N ALA A 573 -46.33 -40.60 25.15
CA ALA A 573 -46.09 -41.57 24.08
C ALA A 573 -45.95 -40.93 22.68
N LYS A 574 -46.62 -39.79 22.46
CA LYS A 574 -46.63 -39.05 21.19
C LYS A 574 -45.38 -38.16 21.04
N ALA A 575 -44.84 -37.66 22.15
CA ALA A 575 -43.58 -36.92 22.19
C ALA A 575 -42.38 -37.84 21.87
N VAL A 576 -42.30 -39.02 22.50
CA VAL A 576 -41.21 -39.99 22.28
C VAL A 576 -41.10 -40.43 20.82
N TYR A 577 -42.23 -40.67 20.15
CA TYR A 577 -42.21 -41.08 18.73
C TYR A 577 -41.67 -39.99 17.81
N LYS A 578 -42.03 -38.71 18.06
CA LYS A 578 -41.48 -37.56 17.31
C LYS A 578 -39.97 -37.39 17.51
N ALA A 579 -39.47 -37.59 18.73
CA ALA A 579 -38.03 -37.49 19.00
C ALA A 579 -37.22 -38.53 18.22
N TYR A 580 -37.75 -39.75 18.08
CA TYR A 580 -37.07 -40.83 17.38
C TYR A 580 -36.86 -40.57 15.88
N ASP A 581 -37.88 -40.06 15.17
CA ASP A 581 -37.75 -39.72 13.74
C ASP A 581 -36.79 -38.54 13.50
N VAL A 582 -36.76 -37.53 14.39
CA VAL A 582 -35.80 -36.42 14.30
C VAL A 582 -34.36 -36.92 14.48
N ILE A 583 -34.09 -37.74 15.50
CA ILE A 583 -32.78 -38.34 15.72
C ILE A 583 -32.35 -39.17 14.50
N ARG A 584 -33.24 -40.00 13.96
CA ARG A 584 -32.98 -40.79 12.76
C ARG A 584 -32.65 -39.94 11.53
N GLY A 585 -33.35 -38.82 11.33
CA GLY A 585 -33.06 -37.88 10.24
C GLY A 585 -31.68 -37.23 10.37
N VAL A 586 -31.34 -36.72 11.55
CA VAL A 586 -30.02 -36.11 11.84
C VAL A 586 -28.89 -37.13 11.71
N SER A 587 -29.06 -38.37 12.22
CA SER A 587 -28.06 -39.43 12.06
C SER A 587 -27.80 -39.80 10.60
N ALA A 588 -28.84 -39.88 9.77
CA ALA A 588 -28.69 -40.16 8.34
C ALA A 588 -27.94 -39.03 7.61
N LEU A 589 -28.22 -37.77 7.96
CA LEU A 589 -27.52 -36.60 7.41
C LEU A 589 -26.03 -36.59 7.78
N LEU A 590 -25.69 -36.85 9.04
CA LEU A 590 -24.30 -36.91 9.51
C LEU A 590 -23.50 -38.04 8.83
N ILE A 591 -24.11 -39.22 8.63
CA ILE A 591 -23.50 -40.33 7.89
C ILE A 591 -23.27 -39.95 6.42
N PHE A 592 -24.23 -39.25 5.80
CA PHE A 592 -24.08 -38.76 4.42
C PHE A 592 -22.92 -37.75 4.30
N ILE A 593 -22.81 -36.79 5.22
CA ILE A 593 -21.72 -35.79 5.25
C ILE A 593 -20.36 -36.47 5.44
N LEU A 594 -20.25 -37.47 6.31
CA LEU A 594 -19.01 -38.25 6.49
C LEU A 594 -18.60 -39.02 5.23
N LEU A 595 -19.57 -39.61 4.52
CA LEU A 595 -19.32 -40.33 3.26
C LEU A 595 -18.95 -39.38 2.11
N THR A 596 -19.60 -38.23 1.96
CA THR A 596 -19.23 -37.24 0.94
C THR A 596 -17.90 -36.57 1.24
N GLY A 597 -17.60 -36.26 2.50
CA GLY A 597 -16.31 -35.71 2.92
C GLY A 597 -15.14 -36.66 2.69
N THR A 598 -15.29 -37.95 3.02
CA THR A 598 -14.23 -38.95 2.79
C THR A 598 -14.01 -39.26 1.31
N LEU A 599 -15.07 -39.36 0.50
CA LEU A 599 -14.95 -39.52 -0.95
C LEU A 599 -14.36 -38.27 -1.62
N GLY A 600 -14.75 -37.07 -1.17
CA GLY A 600 -14.19 -35.80 -1.64
C GLY A 600 -12.69 -35.68 -1.33
N GLY A 601 -12.29 -35.99 -0.09
CA GLY A 601 -10.88 -36.00 0.32
C GLY A 601 -10.03 -37.01 -0.46
N ALA A 602 -10.55 -38.21 -0.73
CA ALA A 602 -9.89 -39.20 -1.57
C ALA A 602 -9.75 -38.73 -3.04
N GLY A 603 -10.80 -38.10 -3.59
CA GLY A 603 -10.76 -37.49 -4.92
C GLY A 603 -9.75 -36.35 -5.03
N PHE A 604 -9.70 -35.46 -4.02
CA PHE A 604 -8.74 -34.37 -3.94
C PHE A 604 -7.29 -34.86 -3.81
N ALA A 605 -7.04 -35.89 -2.99
CA ALA A 605 -5.73 -36.51 -2.86
C ALA A 605 -5.26 -37.15 -4.19
N LEU A 606 -6.15 -37.85 -4.90
CA LEU A 606 -5.86 -38.42 -6.21
C LEU A 606 -5.61 -37.33 -7.27
N TRP A 607 -6.40 -36.25 -7.25
CA TRP A 607 -6.18 -35.09 -8.12
C TRP A 607 -4.85 -34.38 -7.83
N ARG A 608 -4.49 -34.15 -6.56
CA ARG A 608 -3.18 -33.57 -6.19
C ARG A 608 -2.02 -34.49 -6.61
N TYR A 609 -2.16 -35.82 -6.48
CA TYR A 609 -1.16 -36.77 -6.97
C TYR A 609 -1.00 -36.74 -8.51
N LEU A 610 -2.10 -36.64 -9.25
CA LEU A 610 -2.08 -36.52 -10.71
C LEU A 610 -1.58 -35.13 -11.19
N ARG A 611 -1.84 -34.06 -10.44
CA ARG A 611 -1.29 -32.71 -10.68
C ARG A 611 0.21 -32.66 -10.39
N ALA A 612 0.67 -33.28 -9.31
CA ALA A 612 2.09 -33.40 -8.98
C ALA A 612 2.88 -34.24 -10.00
N ARG A 613 2.25 -35.22 -10.66
CA ARG A 613 2.82 -35.91 -11.84
C ARG A 613 2.72 -35.13 -13.16
N ARG A 614 2.14 -33.93 -13.13
CA ARG A 614 1.97 -33.02 -14.28
C ARG A 614 2.59 -31.64 -14.06
N SER A 615 3.38 -31.45 -13.02
CA SER A 615 4.23 -30.26 -12.91
C SER A 615 5.30 -30.33 -14.00
N SER A 616 5.08 -29.63 -15.11
CA SER A 616 6.19 -29.26 -16.00
C SER A 616 7.20 -28.48 -15.16
N ARG A 617 8.50 -28.77 -15.32
CA ARG A 617 9.53 -27.92 -14.72
C ARG A 617 9.58 -26.62 -15.51
N TYR A 618 9.38 -25.51 -14.81
CA TYR A 618 9.65 -24.13 -15.23
C TYR A 618 9.57 -23.88 -16.75
N GLN A 619 8.35 -23.65 -17.25
CA GLN A 619 8.10 -23.15 -18.59
C GLN A 619 7.34 -21.83 -18.51
N HIS A 620 7.98 -20.76 -19.00
CA HIS A 620 7.47 -19.39 -19.01
C HIS A 620 7.38 -18.73 -17.62
N VAL A 621 7.44 -17.40 -17.59
CA VAL A 621 7.24 -16.59 -16.38
C VAL A 621 5.77 -16.18 -16.30
N PRO A 622 5.03 -16.75 -15.36
CA PRO A 622 4.22 -15.99 -14.43
C PRO A 622 4.97 -16.02 -13.09
N SER A 623 5.53 -14.89 -12.67
CA SER A 623 6.03 -14.78 -11.30
C SER A 623 4.85 -14.90 -10.33
N GLU A 624 5.07 -15.49 -9.14
CA GLU A 624 3.98 -15.58 -8.12
C GLU A 624 3.50 -14.19 -7.67
N GLU A 625 4.23 -13.14 -8.05
CA GLU A 625 3.88 -11.73 -7.92
C GLU A 625 2.64 -11.28 -8.70
N GLY A 626 2.24 -12.03 -9.72
CA GLY A 626 0.98 -11.85 -10.44
C GLY A 626 -0.23 -12.46 -9.72
N LEU A 627 -0.02 -13.24 -8.65
CA LEU A 627 -1.10 -13.71 -7.78
C LEU A 627 -1.59 -12.57 -6.87
N PRO A 628 -2.86 -12.59 -6.43
CA PRO A 628 -3.33 -11.70 -5.37
C PRO A 628 -2.51 -11.92 -4.09
N VAL A 629 -2.19 -10.85 -3.36
CA VAL A 629 -1.45 -10.94 -2.07
C VAL A 629 -2.12 -11.94 -1.11
N GLU A 630 -3.46 -11.93 -1.08
CA GLU A 630 -4.33 -12.86 -0.33
C GLU A 630 -3.96 -14.36 -0.53
N GLU A 631 -3.48 -14.75 -1.72
CA GLU A 631 -3.13 -16.16 -2.02
C GLU A 631 -1.71 -16.55 -1.57
N ILE A 632 -0.79 -15.58 -1.42
CA ILE A 632 0.61 -15.83 -1.04
C ILE A 632 0.72 -16.39 0.39
N HIS A 633 -0.10 -15.85 1.32
CA HIS A 633 -0.18 -16.34 2.70
C HIS A 633 -0.75 -17.77 2.83
N LEU A 634 -1.47 -18.26 1.81
CA LEU A 634 -2.07 -19.61 1.79
C LEU A 634 -1.11 -20.69 1.27
N THR A 635 -0.07 -20.31 0.50
CA THR A 635 0.97 -21.25 0.05
C THR A 635 2.09 -21.40 1.08
N SER A 636 2.48 -20.32 1.76
CA SER A 636 3.56 -20.30 2.76
C SER A 636 3.33 -21.27 3.94
N ASN A 637 2.08 -21.49 4.34
CA ASN A 637 1.71 -22.31 5.49
C ASN A 637 1.72 -23.85 5.25
N GLN A 638 2.34 -24.38 4.19
CA GLN A 638 2.37 -25.83 3.90
C GLN A 638 3.72 -26.54 4.09
N ARG A 639 4.10 -26.65 5.38
CA ARG A 639 4.75 -27.81 6.07
C ARG A 639 6.23 -27.65 6.50
N PRO A 640 6.61 -28.31 7.63
CA PRO A 640 7.99 -28.63 7.98
C PRO A 640 8.51 -29.91 7.27
#